data_AF-A0A662XMW5-F1
#
_entry.id   AF-A0A662XMW5-F1
#
_cell.length_a   1.000
_cell.length_b   1.000
_cell.length_c   1.000
_cell.angle_alpha   90.00
_cell.angle_beta   90.00
_cell.angle_gamma   90.00
#
_symmetry.space_group_name_H-M   'P 1'
#
loop_
_entity.id
_entity.type
_entity.pdbx_description
1 polymer ?
#
loop_
_entity_poly.entity_id
_entity_poly.type
_entity_poly.pdbx_seq_one_letter_code
_entity_poly.pdbx_strand_id
1 'polypeptide(L)'
;MKIVKAMVEKKDTPRWGYLAFVLSMLYINMMSFFAAMLPTELAHKLLAVNAAVMYKLHKSKTPVLSGWVGSIAAFVQCIVMVRLAGLYWTNISTKHVIRDAMHESDVPSDSVQRIGDINLKQWLAVLLPFPQSVSMSLAFPGVSKVQTVTFAHVGKNKTTPLLMDVYKHRDTPPDAPIMLYVHGGAWVMSSRESPPFPCVYQIAARGWVVCVVDYQLSPKIAFPEQLIDAKRAIAYLRRHARERFDANPDYIVVGGESAGGHLASLVALTAGDKSLQPGFENVDTSVRGCVDSYGVHDFKDRHGVYFYKDKDHIFVRFIELLVMQKKMSEADDAWEQASPVGWLREEKTCERTDPIPPFIVSHGTLDTLVPFDSSLVFFEQLQLYRERSHQPPVGGVSDVFLEIPGAHHAFNYLLSPRAIAHGQAVCAFLDNLYQKTKDIPLQLPATPALCQADELMVAARANNFLGMVASLLPTELSHKLAAANACVVGFLLKKKMPIFSWWSGAIAGLVQCAVLANLATWYRQNLSSKEVMRKALASSDIAPQQLQDIGRMTWQRWLSVFLPLPQPMALSLSFPGVRKVRTVTYAHVGKTRTTKLLMDVYKHRDTPPNAPIFLYIHGGGWVIGDRRIPPFACVYQVATLGWIVCVIDYRLSPTVAFPTHLIDSKRAVAYLRRNARAEFDANPDFIVVGGESAGGHLASMMGLTADDKSLQPGFEDVDTSVRAVVDNYGVHDFTDRHGIYYYRDKTHGLVHYLEFLVMQKKLKGNSEDFERASPIAYLDDERTAQRRDLIPPFMVTHGTHDNTVSFNDSYLFFEHLHRYRQRLSPELRTFHEKQLGGVQDVFVKVPYASHMFNFLLSPRALAHGDAVCAFLDNVYQKGKDAPLEGRFIPELAAEEHASTASEEAASPVSISKL
;
A
#
# COMPACT_ATOMS: atom_id res chain seq x y z
N MET A 1 17.83 0.39 26.60
CA MET A 1 17.44 0.24 28.03
C MET A 1 17.23 1.57 28.76
N LYS A 2 18.15 2.56 28.75
CA LYS A 2 17.91 3.88 29.40
C LYS A 2 16.76 4.69 28.76
N ILE A 3 16.53 4.52 27.45
CA ILE A 3 15.39 5.08 26.69
C ILE A 3 14.05 4.50 27.19
N VAL A 4 14.02 3.20 27.50
CA VAL A 4 12.81 2.52 28.00
C VAL A 4 12.43 3.02 29.39
N LYS A 5 13.41 3.36 30.24
CA LYS A 5 13.16 3.82 31.62
C LYS A 5 12.65 5.27 31.70
N ALA A 6 13.14 6.16 30.83
CA ALA A 6 12.65 7.55 30.77
C ALA A 6 11.29 7.72 30.06
N MET A 7 10.84 6.71 29.29
CA MET A 7 9.55 6.69 28.60
C MET A 7 8.38 6.21 29.48
N VAL A 8 8.66 5.61 30.64
CA VAL A 8 7.65 5.04 31.56
C VAL A 8 7.04 6.09 32.49
N GLU A 9 7.66 7.27 32.66
CA GLU A 9 7.22 8.28 33.63
C GLU A 9 6.21 9.32 33.08
N LYS A 10 5.94 9.36 31.77
CA LYS A 10 4.89 10.24 31.20
C LYS A 10 3.56 9.49 31.10
N LYS A 11 2.62 9.85 31.98
CA LYS A 11 1.20 9.48 31.94
C LYS A 11 0.58 10.01 30.65
N ASP A 12 0.56 9.16 29.62
CA ASP A 12 -0.45 9.07 28.55
C ASP A 12 0.09 8.10 27.49
N THR A 13 -0.47 6.90 27.37
CA THR A 13 -0.36 6.05 26.15
C THR A 13 -1.29 4.83 26.22
N PRO A 14 -1.72 4.29 25.05
CA PRO A 14 -0.94 3.21 24.41
C PRO A 14 -0.75 3.42 22.89
N ARG A 15 0.48 3.73 22.45
CA ARG A 15 0.91 3.84 21.03
C ARG A 15 2.09 2.88 20.69
N TRP A 16 2.21 1.73 21.37
CA TRP A 16 3.46 0.97 21.38
C TRP A 16 3.58 -0.19 20.39
N GLY A 17 2.55 -1.03 20.18
CA GLY A 17 2.70 -2.17 19.27
C GLY A 17 2.55 -1.82 17.78
N TYR A 18 1.78 -0.79 17.40
CA TYR A 18 1.72 -0.30 16.02
C TYR A 18 3.00 0.44 15.62
N LEU A 19 3.64 1.16 16.56
CA LEU A 19 4.98 1.73 16.36
C LEU A 19 6.00 0.61 16.09
N ALA A 20 5.92 -0.52 16.81
CA ALA A 20 6.76 -1.68 16.54
C ALA A 20 6.48 -2.34 15.18
N PHE A 21 5.21 -2.38 14.73
CA PHE A 21 4.80 -2.89 13.41
C PHE A 21 5.21 -1.97 12.25
N VAL A 22 5.05 -0.65 12.39
CA VAL A 22 5.50 0.33 11.40
C VAL A 22 7.02 0.35 11.32
N LEU A 23 7.72 0.28 12.46
CA LEU A 23 9.18 0.13 12.48
C LEU A 23 9.64 -1.20 11.89
N SER A 24 8.89 -2.30 12.06
CA SER A 24 9.25 -3.59 11.45
C SER A 24 8.95 -3.65 9.96
N MET A 25 7.87 -3.03 9.47
CA MET A 25 7.59 -2.87 8.04
C MET A 25 8.61 -1.94 7.37
N LEU A 26 8.96 -0.82 8.00
CA LEU A 26 10.06 0.03 7.54
C LEU A 26 11.38 -0.74 7.55
N TYR A 27 11.64 -1.60 8.54
CA TYR A 27 12.83 -2.42 8.59
C TYR A 27 12.87 -3.48 7.47
N ILE A 28 11.75 -4.12 7.16
CA ILE A 28 11.65 -5.10 6.05
C ILE A 28 11.78 -4.41 4.69
N ASN A 29 11.10 -3.28 4.49
CA ASN A 29 11.23 -2.46 3.28
C ASN A 29 12.65 -1.90 3.14
N MET A 30 13.30 -1.54 4.24
CA MET A 30 14.71 -1.10 4.26
C MET A 30 15.68 -2.23 3.89
N MET A 31 15.46 -3.46 4.37
CA MET A 31 16.28 -4.62 3.96
C MET A 31 16.06 -4.99 2.47
N SER A 32 14.81 -4.98 1.99
CA SER A 32 14.49 -5.21 0.58
C SER A 32 15.09 -4.12 -0.33
N PHE A 33 15.05 -2.87 0.13
CA PHE A 33 15.71 -1.73 -0.51
C PHE A 33 17.23 -1.94 -0.65
N PHE A 34 17.95 -2.24 0.45
CA PHE A 34 19.39 -2.45 0.39
C PHE A 34 19.76 -3.64 -0.51
N ALA A 35 18.95 -4.71 -0.51
CA ALA A 35 19.16 -5.87 -1.37
C ALA A 35 18.98 -5.56 -2.88
N ALA A 36 18.13 -4.59 -3.24
CA ALA A 36 17.90 -4.15 -4.62
C ALA A 36 18.87 -3.05 -5.09
N MET A 37 19.25 -2.13 -4.19
CA MET A 37 20.17 -1.03 -4.48
C MET A 37 21.61 -1.51 -4.69
N LEU A 38 22.10 -2.44 -3.86
CA LEU A 38 23.50 -2.90 -3.95
C LEU A 38 23.88 -3.48 -5.32
N PRO A 39 23.09 -4.36 -5.96
CA PRO A 39 23.41 -4.88 -7.28
C PRO A 39 23.41 -3.82 -8.39
N THR A 40 22.62 -2.75 -8.26
CA THR A 40 22.51 -1.70 -9.29
C THR A 40 23.66 -0.68 -9.21
N GLU A 41 24.09 -0.32 -8.00
CA GLU A 41 25.20 0.62 -7.80
C GLU A 41 26.57 -0.05 -7.77
N LEU A 42 26.67 -1.30 -7.31
CA LEU A 42 27.93 -2.06 -7.23
C LEU A 42 28.10 -3.09 -8.35
N ALA A 43 27.30 -3.00 -9.43
CA ALA A 43 27.35 -3.93 -10.56
C ALA A 43 28.78 -4.15 -11.09
N HIS A 44 29.59 -3.08 -11.15
CA HIS A 44 30.99 -3.13 -11.58
C HIS A 44 31.89 -3.96 -10.64
N LYS A 45 31.72 -3.83 -9.32
CA LYS A 45 32.46 -4.64 -8.33
C LYS A 45 32.03 -6.10 -8.41
N LEU A 46 30.73 -6.35 -8.55
CA LEU A 46 30.19 -7.69 -8.71
C LEU A 46 30.69 -8.35 -10.00
N LEU A 47 30.73 -7.63 -11.13
CA LEU A 47 31.33 -8.10 -12.38
C LEU A 47 32.81 -8.44 -12.21
N ALA A 48 33.59 -7.58 -11.55
CA ALA A 48 35.01 -7.81 -11.31
C ALA A 48 35.27 -9.05 -10.44
N VAL A 49 34.51 -9.22 -9.36
CA VAL A 49 34.59 -10.42 -8.50
C VAL A 49 34.21 -11.68 -9.29
N ASN A 50 33.12 -11.63 -10.06
CA ASN A 50 32.70 -12.78 -10.88
C ASN A 50 33.70 -13.10 -12.00
N ALA A 51 34.32 -12.09 -12.61
CA ALA A 51 35.38 -12.28 -13.59
C ALA A 51 36.65 -12.89 -12.96
N ALA A 52 37.03 -12.47 -11.76
CA ALA A 52 38.16 -13.04 -11.02
C ALA A 52 37.91 -14.52 -10.65
N VAL A 53 36.68 -14.85 -10.24
CA VAL A 53 36.24 -16.24 -10.01
C VAL A 53 36.35 -17.05 -11.30
N MET A 54 35.84 -16.54 -12.43
CA MET A 54 35.93 -17.19 -13.74
C MET A 54 37.38 -17.38 -14.21
N TYR A 55 38.24 -16.38 -14.03
CA TYR A 55 39.65 -16.46 -14.36
C TYR A 55 40.36 -17.53 -13.52
N LYS A 56 40.08 -17.59 -12.21
CA LYS A 56 40.64 -18.62 -11.32
C LYS A 56 40.19 -20.03 -11.71
N LEU A 57 38.92 -20.19 -12.11
CA LEU A 57 38.37 -21.44 -12.65
C LEU A 57 38.99 -21.83 -14.00
N HIS A 58 39.29 -20.85 -14.87
CA HIS A 58 39.99 -21.10 -16.13
C HIS A 58 41.45 -21.53 -15.88
N LYS A 59 42.17 -20.83 -14.99
CA LYS A 59 43.57 -21.12 -14.63
C LYS A 59 43.76 -22.45 -13.90
N SER A 60 42.77 -22.92 -13.14
CA SER A 60 42.85 -24.21 -12.44
C SER A 60 42.78 -25.42 -13.38
N LYS A 61 42.61 -25.21 -14.70
CA LYS A 61 42.44 -26.23 -15.74
C LYS A 61 41.36 -27.27 -15.42
N THR A 62 40.47 -26.93 -14.48
CA THR A 62 39.34 -27.77 -14.11
C THR A 62 38.39 -27.73 -15.30
N PRO A 63 37.97 -28.88 -15.85
CA PRO A 63 37.28 -28.88 -17.13
C PRO A 63 35.80 -28.49 -16.95
N VAL A 64 35.55 -27.20 -16.70
CA VAL A 64 34.21 -26.62 -16.43
C VAL A 64 33.29 -26.76 -17.65
N LEU A 65 33.79 -26.62 -18.88
CA LEU A 65 32.98 -26.72 -20.09
C LEU A 65 32.87 -28.16 -20.65
N SER A 66 33.56 -29.13 -20.05
CA SER A 66 33.58 -30.52 -20.53
C SER A 66 32.32 -31.31 -20.20
N GLY A 67 31.55 -30.86 -19.21
CA GLY A 67 30.26 -31.42 -18.84
C GLY A 67 29.15 -30.40 -19.03
N TRP A 68 28.02 -30.84 -19.59
CA TRP A 68 26.82 -30.02 -19.89
C TRP A 68 26.34 -29.11 -18.75
N VAL A 69 26.75 -29.37 -17.52
CA VAL A 69 26.35 -28.68 -16.30
C VAL A 69 27.31 -27.60 -15.86
N GLY A 70 28.60 -27.81 -16.05
CA GLY A 70 29.49 -26.67 -16.03
C GLY A 70 29.25 -25.80 -17.26
N SER A 71 28.69 -26.35 -18.37
CA SER A 71 28.09 -25.55 -19.44
C SER A 71 26.82 -24.80 -19.01
N ILE A 72 25.94 -25.38 -18.16
CA ILE A 72 24.76 -24.66 -17.62
C ILE A 72 25.13 -23.67 -16.53
N ALA A 73 26.04 -24.01 -15.63
CA ALA A 73 26.56 -23.07 -14.64
C ALA A 73 27.32 -21.95 -15.35
N ALA A 74 28.10 -22.25 -16.38
CA ALA A 74 28.65 -21.23 -17.27
C ALA A 74 27.54 -20.45 -17.98
N PHE A 75 26.44 -21.06 -18.41
CA PHE A 75 25.30 -20.37 -19.04
C PHE A 75 24.52 -19.48 -18.07
N VAL A 76 24.23 -19.93 -16.85
CA VAL A 76 23.61 -19.14 -15.77
C VAL A 76 24.56 -18.06 -15.30
N GLN A 77 25.84 -18.36 -15.18
CA GLN A 77 26.87 -17.37 -14.89
C GLN A 77 26.98 -16.36 -16.03
N CYS A 78 26.84 -16.78 -17.29
CA CYS A 78 26.71 -15.89 -18.44
C CYS A 78 25.45 -15.04 -18.32
N ILE A 79 24.31 -15.59 -17.90
CA ILE A 79 23.08 -14.80 -17.65
C ILE A 79 23.32 -13.78 -16.52
N VAL A 80 23.94 -14.17 -15.40
CA VAL A 80 24.27 -13.27 -14.29
C VAL A 80 25.24 -12.18 -14.74
N MET A 81 26.29 -12.55 -15.48
CA MET A 81 27.25 -11.60 -16.05
C MET A 81 26.60 -10.67 -17.06
N VAL A 82 25.70 -11.17 -17.92
CA VAL A 82 24.91 -10.35 -18.87
C VAL A 82 23.96 -9.41 -18.13
N ARG A 83 23.30 -9.88 -17.06
CA ARG A 83 22.42 -9.05 -16.23
C ARG A 83 23.19 -7.97 -15.48
N LEU A 84 24.30 -8.32 -14.83
CA LEU A 84 25.17 -7.36 -14.16
C LEU A 84 25.82 -6.39 -15.16
N ALA A 85 26.20 -6.85 -16.35
CA ALA A 85 26.69 -6.00 -17.43
C ALA A 85 25.60 -5.04 -17.91
N GLY A 86 24.35 -5.50 -18.04
CA GLY A 86 23.20 -4.65 -18.33
C GLY A 86 22.95 -3.60 -17.24
N LEU A 87 23.00 -3.98 -15.96
CA LEU A 87 22.87 -3.04 -14.85
C LEU A 87 24.02 -2.02 -14.82
N TYR A 88 25.26 -2.46 -15.03
CA TYR A 88 26.42 -1.58 -15.12
C TYR A 88 26.34 -0.66 -16.33
N TRP A 89 25.86 -1.16 -17.47
CA TRP A 89 25.61 -0.37 -18.66
C TRP A 89 24.60 0.73 -18.37
N THR A 90 23.45 0.41 -17.78
CA THR A 90 22.45 1.41 -17.33
C THR A 90 23.06 2.42 -16.37
N ASN A 91 23.90 1.98 -15.43
CA ASN A 91 24.58 2.86 -14.48
C ASN A 91 25.48 3.89 -15.19
N ILE A 92 26.33 3.46 -16.13
CA ILE A 92 27.19 4.37 -16.90
C ILE A 92 26.39 5.22 -17.89
N SER A 93 25.42 4.63 -18.58
CA SER A 93 24.63 5.32 -19.61
C SER A 93 23.70 6.37 -19.02
N THR A 94 23.44 6.33 -17.71
CA THR A 94 22.67 7.35 -16.98
C THR A 94 23.19 8.76 -17.24
N LYS A 95 24.50 8.94 -17.47
CA LYS A 95 25.08 10.25 -17.79
C LYS A 95 24.49 10.89 -19.04
N HIS A 96 24.03 10.11 -20.02
CA HIS A 96 23.44 10.63 -21.24
C HIS A 96 22.07 11.25 -20.95
N VAL A 97 21.22 10.56 -20.19
CA VAL A 97 19.92 11.09 -19.76
C VAL A 97 20.08 12.34 -18.91
N ILE A 98 21.08 12.37 -18.01
CA ILE A 98 21.39 13.57 -17.23
C ILE A 98 21.88 14.71 -18.15
N ARG A 99 22.74 14.42 -19.13
CA ARG A 99 23.20 15.43 -20.09
C ARG A 99 22.06 16.00 -20.91
N ASP A 100 21.16 15.16 -21.39
CA ASP A 100 20.01 15.57 -22.21
C ASP A 100 19.10 16.51 -21.40
N ALA A 101 18.73 16.14 -20.18
CA ALA A 101 17.95 16.99 -19.28
C ALA A 101 18.66 18.31 -18.93
N MET A 102 19.98 18.29 -18.75
CA MET A 102 20.76 19.50 -18.47
C MET A 102 20.96 20.37 -19.72
N HIS A 103 20.94 19.81 -20.93
CA HIS A 103 21.00 20.56 -22.19
C HIS A 103 19.70 21.33 -22.47
N GLU A 104 18.56 20.84 -21.96
CA GLU A 104 17.28 21.55 -22.01
C GLU A 104 17.22 22.72 -21.02
N SER A 105 18.16 22.79 -20.08
CA SER A 105 18.32 23.90 -19.14
C SER A 105 19.26 25.00 -19.67
N ASP A 106 19.42 26.06 -18.89
CA ASP A 106 20.29 27.20 -19.18
C ASP A 106 21.75 27.00 -18.73
N VAL A 107 22.12 25.77 -18.35
CA VAL A 107 23.49 25.40 -17.95
C VAL A 107 24.41 25.39 -19.18
N PRO A 108 25.62 25.98 -19.13
CA PRO A 108 26.53 26.03 -20.27
C PRO A 108 26.85 24.63 -20.84
N SER A 109 26.76 24.49 -22.15
CA SER A 109 26.95 23.20 -22.84
C SER A 109 28.28 22.52 -22.52
N ASP A 110 29.37 23.29 -22.36
CA ASP A 110 30.68 22.76 -21.96
C ASP A 110 30.66 22.12 -20.56
N SER A 111 29.85 22.66 -19.64
CA SER A 111 29.65 22.07 -18.31
C SER A 111 28.81 20.82 -18.39
N VAL A 112 27.77 20.80 -19.22
CA VAL A 112 26.92 19.63 -19.44
C VAL A 112 27.71 18.47 -20.04
N GLN A 113 28.54 18.73 -21.06
CA GLN A 113 29.34 17.69 -21.72
C GLN A 113 30.30 16.96 -20.77
N ARG A 114 30.78 17.64 -19.71
CA ARG A 114 31.65 17.06 -18.68
C ARG A 114 30.93 16.14 -17.68
N ILE A 115 29.59 16.11 -17.66
CA ILE A 115 28.82 15.29 -16.72
C ILE A 115 29.02 13.81 -17.04
N GLY A 116 29.42 13.00 -16.07
CA GLY A 116 29.79 11.59 -16.24
C GLY A 116 31.20 11.37 -16.80
N ASP A 117 32.03 12.41 -16.90
CA ASP A 117 33.46 12.24 -17.17
C ASP A 117 34.16 11.88 -15.85
N ILE A 118 34.77 10.70 -15.82
CA ILE A 118 35.37 10.10 -14.63
C ILE A 118 36.87 10.00 -14.86
N ASN A 119 37.65 10.66 -14.01
CA ASN A 119 39.11 10.62 -14.10
C ASN A 119 39.68 9.30 -13.52
N LEU A 120 40.98 9.06 -13.72
CA LEU A 120 41.63 7.82 -13.28
C LEU A 120 41.49 7.58 -11.76
N LYS A 121 41.65 8.61 -10.92
CA LYS A 121 41.52 8.46 -9.46
C LYS A 121 40.11 8.08 -9.05
N GLN A 122 39.12 8.70 -9.69
CA GLN A 122 37.70 8.38 -9.47
C GLN A 122 37.38 6.97 -9.96
N TRP A 123 37.89 6.55 -11.12
CA TRP A 123 37.75 5.16 -11.58
C TRP A 123 38.39 4.16 -10.62
N LEU A 124 39.58 4.46 -10.10
CA LEU A 124 40.22 3.63 -9.08
C LEU A 124 39.37 3.57 -7.80
N ALA A 125 38.83 4.69 -7.35
CA ALA A 125 37.97 4.76 -6.16
C ALA A 125 36.64 4.00 -6.33
N VAL A 126 36.08 3.99 -7.54
CA VAL A 126 34.87 3.24 -7.92
C VAL A 126 35.18 1.74 -8.00
N LEU A 127 36.22 1.33 -8.72
CA LEU A 127 36.49 -0.07 -9.04
C LEU A 127 37.11 -0.85 -7.88
N LEU A 128 37.93 -0.20 -7.05
CA LEU A 128 38.65 -0.88 -5.97
C LEU A 128 37.75 -1.11 -4.75
N PRO A 129 37.93 -2.23 -4.02
CA PRO A 129 37.13 -2.57 -2.84
C PRO A 129 37.62 -1.84 -1.59
N PHE A 130 37.87 -0.53 -1.67
CA PHE A 130 38.28 0.27 -0.52
C PHE A 130 37.07 0.65 0.37
N PRO A 131 37.28 0.87 1.67
CA PRO A 131 36.30 1.53 2.53
C PRO A 131 35.90 2.88 1.93
N GLN A 132 34.63 3.26 2.05
CA GLN A 132 34.09 4.46 1.39
C GLN A 132 34.84 5.74 1.75
N SER A 133 35.29 5.90 3.00
CA SER A 133 36.09 7.06 3.42
C SER A 133 37.41 7.19 2.65
N VAL A 134 38.05 6.06 2.33
CA VAL A 134 39.26 5.99 1.51
C VAL A 134 38.92 6.26 0.05
N SER A 135 37.84 5.66 -0.47
CA SER A 135 37.36 5.96 -1.83
C SER A 135 37.02 7.43 -2.04
N MET A 136 36.39 8.09 -1.06
CA MET A 136 36.09 9.54 -1.11
C MET A 136 37.37 10.37 -1.13
N SER A 137 38.29 10.10 -0.21
CA SER A 137 39.59 10.80 -0.15
C SER A 137 40.40 10.62 -1.44
N LEU A 138 40.31 9.46 -2.07
CA LEU A 138 40.98 9.17 -3.35
C LEU A 138 40.30 9.88 -4.52
N ALA A 139 38.97 9.84 -4.59
CA ALA A 139 38.18 10.44 -5.67
C ALA A 139 38.19 11.98 -5.63
N PHE A 140 38.17 12.56 -4.44
CA PHE A 140 38.08 14.00 -4.17
C PHE A 140 39.15 14.41 -3.15
N PRO A 141 40.44 14.36 -3.55
CA PRO A 141 41.53 14.69 -2.65
C PRO A 141 41.40 16.14 -2.17
N GLY A 142 41.72 16.37 -0.90
CA GLY A 142 41.69 17.71 -0.31
C GLY A 142 40.37 18.11 0.32
N VAL A 143 39.29 17.35 0.13
CA VAL A 143 38.03 17.52 0.87
C VAL A 143 38.11 16.79 2.21
N SER A 144 37.71 17.45 3.28
CA SER A 144 37.55 16.84 4.60
C SER A 144 36.51 17.56 5.44
N LYS A 145 36.07 16.90 6.52
CA LYS A 145 35.34 17.59 7.59
C LYS A 145 36.33 18.44 8.38
N VAL A 146 36.11 19.76 8.40
CA VAL A 146 37.01 20.72 9.07
C VAL A 146 36.55 21.07 10.48
N GLN A 147 35.24 21.05 10.74
CA GLN A 147 34.71 21.42 12.05
C GLN A 147 33.33 20.80 12.30
N THR A 148 33.00 20.60 13.57
CA THR A 148 31.63 20.39 14.05
C THR A 148 31.28 21.55 14.98
N VAL A 149 30.16 22.22 14.75
CA VAL A 149 29.68 23.33 15.58
C VAL A 149 28.30 23.06 16.15
N THR A 150 28.00 23.60 17.32
CA THR A 150 26.63 23.65 17.84
C THR A 150 25.97 24.93 17.32
N PHE A 151 24.92 24.79 16.51
CA PHE A 151 24.23 25.94 15.92
C PHE A 151 22.99 26.36 16.70
N ALA A 152 22.38 25.44 17.46
CA ALA A 152 21.22 25.72 18.30
C ALA A 152 21.17 24.82 19.55
N HIS A 153 20.44 25.28 20.56
CA HIS A 153 20.03 24.47 21.70
C HIS A 153 18.51 24.44 21.80
N VAL A 154 17.93 23.25 21.80
CA VAL A 154 16.49 23.00 21.65
C VAL A 154 15.92 22.15 22.80
N GLY A 155 14.60 21.96 22.79
CA GLY A 155 13.83 21.29 23.84
C GLY A 155 13.34 22.23 24.95
N LYS A 156 12.52 21.69 25.88
CA LYS A 156 11.80 22.46 26.92
C LYS A 156 12.69 23.38 27.77
N ASN A 157 13.96 23.00 27.98
CA ASN A 157 14.94 23.78 28.74
C ASN A 157 16.13 24.26 27.88
N LYS A 158 16.04 24.17 26.54
CA LYS A 158 17.14 24.49 25.60
C LYS A 158 18.46 23.82 25.97
N THR A 159 18.43 22.52 26.29
CA THR A 159 19.60 21.75 26.71
C THR A 159 20.10 20.76 25.65
N THR A 160 19.31 20.47 24.62
CA THR A 160 19.71 19.53 23.57
C THR A 160 20.45 20.29 22.47
N PRO A 161 21.74 20.04 22.24
CA PRO A 161 22.48 20.71 21.17
C PRO A 161 22.08 20.13 19.81
N LEU A 162 21.92 20.99 18.81
CA LEU A 162 21.89 20.63 17.39
C LEU A 162 23.23 20.99 16.75
N LEU A 163 23.82 20.02 16.05
CA LEU A 163 25.18 20.10 15.54
C LEU A 163 25.19 20.24 14.02
N MET A 164 26.24 20.86 13.51
CA MET A 164 26.51 21.04 12.09
C MET A 164 27.95 20.63 11.79
N ASP A 165 28.11 19.71 10.84
CA ASP A 165 29.42 19.29 10.33
C ASP A 165 29.74 20.09 9.07
N VAL A 166 30.92 20.74 9.06
CA VAL A 166 31.37 21.60 7.96
C VAL A 166 32.44 20.87 7.15
N TYR A 167 32.21 20.74 5.85
CA TYR A 167 33.12 20.15 4.88
C TYR A 167 33.66 21.23 3.95
N LYS A 168 34.97 21.23 3.75
CA LYS A 168 35.67 22.15 2.85
C LYS A 168 36.73 21.40 2.06
N HIS A 169 37.01 21.89 0.85
CA HIS A 169 38.28 21.60 0.20
C HIS A 169 39.40 22.46 0.82
N ARG A 170 40.63 21.96 0.89
CA ARG A 170 41.78 22.73 1.42
C ARG A 170 42.02 24.06 0.69
N ASP A 171 41.65 24.12 -0.59
CA ASP A 171 41.78 25.29 -1.46
C ASP A 171 40.44 25.99 -1.71
N THR A 172 39.48 25.85 -0.77
CA THR A 172 38.20 26.56 -0.85
C THR A 172 38.47 28.07 -0.87
N PRO A 173 37.92 28.84 -1.84
CA PRO A 173 38.14 30.28 -1.91
C PRO A 173 37.56 31.01 -0.68
N PRO A 174 38.08 32.20 -0.34
CA PRO A 174 37.50 33.02 0.70
C PRO A 174 36.10 33.48 0.31
N ASP A 175 35.25 33.69 1.32
CA ASP A 175 33.84 34.05 1.14
C ASP A 175 33.08 33.10 0.20
N ALA A 176 33.38 31.79 0.28
CA ALA A 176 32.80 30.77 -0.58
C ALA A 176 31.27 30.61 -0.40
N PRO A 177 30.52 30.27 -1.46
CA PRO A 177 29.09 29.98 -1.34
C PRO A 177 28.83 28.74 -0.47
N ILE A 178 27.69 28.73 0.19
CA ILE A 178 27.33 27.71 1.18
C ILE A 178 26.29 26.75 0.60
N MET A 179 26.53 25.46 0.76
CA MET A 179 25.53 24.41 0.60
C MET A 179 25.08 23.93 1.98
N LEU A 180 23.89 24.32 2.41
CA LEU A 180 23.25 23.79 3.60
C LEU A 180 22.57 22.46 3.25
N TYR A 181 23.09 21.35 3.78
CA TYR A 181 22.63 20.01 3.47
C TYR A 181 21.85 19.40 4.65
N VAL A 182 20.61 19.00 4.40
CA VAL A 182 19.71 18.38 5.38
C VAL A 182 19.60 16.89 5.08
N HIS A 183 19.99 16.05 6.04
CA HIS A 183 20.02 14.60 5.83
C HIS A 183 18.62 13.96 5.80
N GLY A 184 18.51 12.84 5.10
CA GLY A 184 17.32 11.98 5.07
C GLY A 184 17.15 11.14 6.34
N GLY A 185 16.34 10.09 6.26
CA GLY A 185 16.07 9.20 7.42
C GLY A 185 14.63 9.27 7.93
N ALA A 186 13.68 9.54 7.04
CA ALA A 186 12.25 9.51 7.33
C ALA A 186 11.86 10.31 8.59
N TRP A 187 12.55 11.43 8.85
CA TRP A 187 12.40 12.31 10.04
C TRP A 187 12.64 11.64 11.40
N VAL A 188 12.88 10.33 11.46
CA VAL A 188 12.92 9.53 12.69
C VAL A 188 14.31 8.96 13.00
N MET A 189 15.21 8.95 12.03
CA MET A 189 16.54 8.36 12.14
C MET A 189 17.59 9.12 11.30
N SER A 190 18.82 8.63 11.30
CA SER A 190 20.01 9.26 10.71
C SER A 190 20.51 10.48 11.50
N SER A 191 21.64 11.02 11.05
CA SER A 191 22.29 12.22 11.59
C SER A 191 23.19 12.85 10.53
N ARG A 192 23.74 14.03 10.84
CA ARG A 192 24.76 14.72 10.02
C ARG A 192 26.02 13.89 9.73
N GLU A 193 26.22 12.76 10.41
CA GLU A 193 27.41 11.91 10.26
C GLU A 193 27.32 10.93 9.10
N SER A 194 26.13 10.75 8.49
CA SER A 194 25.89 9.85 7.36
C SER A 194 25.18 10.52 6.17
N PRO A 195 25.67 11.66 5.65
CA PRO A 195 25.13 12.25 4.44
C PRO A 195 25.52 11.42 3.20
N PRO A 196 24.90 11.66 2.03
CA PRO A 196 25.36 11.10 0.76
C PRO A 196 26.72 11.71 0.37
N PHE A 197 27.79 11.12 0.92
CA PHE A 197 29.16 11.58 0.78
C PHE A 197 29.60 11.84 -0.66
N PRO A 198 29.23 11.01 -1.67
CA PRO A 198 29.57 11.30 -3.06
C PRO A 198 29.11 12.70 -3.51
N CYS A 199 27.91 13.14 -3.14
CA CYS A 199 27.41 14.46 -3.50
C CYS A 199 28.11 15.56 -2.69
N VAL A 200 28.18 15.39 -1.36
CA VAL A 200 28.85 16.34 -0.45
C VAL A 200 30.31 16.61 -0.85
N TYR A 201 31.08 15.56 -1.16
CA TYR A 201 32.47 15.70 -1.55
C TYR A 201 32.63 16.34 -2.93
N GLN A 202 31.71 16.08 -3.87
CA GLN A 202 31.74 16.73 -5.17
C GLN A 202 31.49 18.24 -5.07
N ILE A 203 30.50 18.64 -4.28
CA ILE A 203 30.18 20.05 -4.04
C ILE A 203 31.35 20.75 -3.32
N ALA A 204 31.88 20.16 -2.25
CA ALA A 204 33.03 20.71 -1.54
C ALA A 204 34.28 20.82 -2.42
N ALA A 205 34.54 19.83 -3.29
CA ALA A 205 35.65 19.85 -4.24
C ALA A 205 35.51 20.96 -5.30
N ARG A 206 34.32 21.51 -5.52
CA ARG A 206 34.07 22.70 -6.36
C ARG A 206 34.29 24.02 -5.64
N GLY A 207 34.73 24.00 -4.38
CA GLY A 207 35.00 25.21 -3.60
C GLY A 207 33.77 25.79 -2.90
N TRP A 208 32.71 24.99 -2.74
CA TRP A 208 31.59 25.32 -1.87
C TRP A 208 31.87 24.88 -0.43
N VAL A 209 31.35 25.62 0.54
CA VAL A 209 31.36 25.21 1.94
C VAL A 209 30.10 24.39 2.20
N VAL A 210 30.23 23.10 2.48
CA VAL A 210 29.06 22.23 2.71
C VAL A 210 28.82 22.07 4.20
N CYS A 211 27.65 22.49 4.66
CA CYS A 211 27.23 22.46 6.05
C CYS A 211 26.12 21.40 6.22
N VAL A 212 26.45 20.24 6.80
CA VAL A 212 25.49 19.16 7.05
C VAL A 212 24.92 19.30 8.46
N VAL A 213 23.60 19.37 8.62
CA VAL A 213 22.96 19.71 9.91
C VAL A 213 22.16 18.57 10.50
N ASP A 214 22.18 18.46 11.83
CA ASP A 214 21.18 17.71 12.59
C ASP A 214 19.88 18.50 12.73
N TYR A 215 18.76 17.78 12.79
CA TYR A 215 17.47 18.31 13.23
C TYR A 215 16.85 17.36 14.27
N GLN A 216 15.89 17.85 15.04
CA GLN A 216 15.23 17.01 16.05
C GLN A 216 14.45 15.85 15.42
N LEU A 217 14.64 14.63 15.92
CA LEU A 217 13.99 13.45 15.33
C LEU A 217 12.60 13.16 15.94
N SER A 218 11.69 12.76 15.08
CA SER A 218 10.43 12.11 15.42
C SER A 218 10.66 10.69 15.96
N PRO A 219 9.75 10.11 16.76
CA PRO A 219 8.49 10.68 17.25
C PRO A 219 8.68 11.51 18.53
N LYS A 220 9.92 11.78 18.97
CA LYS A 220 10.13 12.61 20.17
C LYS A 220 9.65 14.04 19.95
N ILE A 221 9.76 14.51 18.71
CA ILE A 221 9.42 15.85 18.27
C ILE A 221 8.48 15.76 17.06
N ALA A 222 7.48 16.63 17.03
CA ALA A 222 6.51 16.72 15.95
C ALA A 222 6.89 17.84 14.98
N PHE A 223 6.52 17.68 13.71
CA PHE A 223 6.56 18.76 12.73
C PHE A 223 5.69 19.94 13.21
N PRO A 224 6.11 21.22 13.02
CA PRO A 224 7.16 21.73 12.13
C PRO A 224 8.56 21.92 12.76
N GLU A 225 8.85 21.42 13.96
CA GLU A 225 10.13 21.73 14.64
C GLU A 225 11.37 21.34 13.81
N GLN A 226 11.32 20.27 13.02
CA GLN A 226 12.41 19.89 12.09
C GLN A 226 12.70 20.97 11.05
N LEU A 227 11.65 21.57 10.50
CA LEU A 227 11.77 22.67 9.54
C LEU A 227 12.32 23.93 10.23
N ILE A 228 11.85 24.20 11.45
CA ILE A 228 12.35 25.32 12.25
C ILE A 228 13.84 25.11 12.57
N ASP A 229 14.28 23.89 12.87
CA ASP A 229 15.68 23.56 13.11
C ASP A 229 16.55 23.83 11.87
N ALA A 230 16.08 23.47 10.66
CA ALA A 230 16.77 23.81 9.42
C ALA A 230 16.86 25.34 9.21
N LYS A 231 15.81 26.10 9.54
CA LYS A 231 15.83 27.57 9.51
C LYS A 231 16.74 28.18 10.58
N ARG A 232 16.85 27.57 11.77
CA ARG A 232 17.82 27.97 12.82
C ARG A 232 19.25 27.82 12.30
N ALA A 233 19.54 26.78 11.52
CA ALA A 233 20.85 26.62 10.89
C ALA A 233 21.15 27.74 9.89
N ILE A 234 20.17 28.16 9.07
CA ILE A 234 20.32 29.35 8.21
C ILE A 234 20.60 30.58 9.06
N ALA A 235 19.83 30.81 10.12
CA ALA A 235 20.04 31.97 11.00
C ALA A 235 21.41 31.98 11.68
N TYR A 236 21.94 30.81 12.05
CA TYR A 236 23.30 30.67 12.53
C TYR A 236 24.33 31.01 11.45
N LEU A 237 24.16 30.48 10.24
CA LEU A 237 25.05 30.75 9.12
C LEU A 237 25.05 32.23 8.74
N ARG A 238 23.89 32.89 8.71
CA ARG A 238 23.78 34.34 8.47
C ARG A 238 24.66 35.16 9.42
N ARG A 239 24.75 34.75 10.68
CA ARG A 239 25.47 35.48 11.73
C ARG A 239 26.96 35.12 11.81
N HIS A 240 27.32 33.89 11.46
CA HIS A 240 28.61 33.33 11.84
C HIS A 240 29.44 32.79 10.67
N ALA A 241 28.85 32.55 9.49
CA ALA A 241 29.55 31.85 8.41
C ALA A 241 30.78 32.60 7.90
N ARG A 242 30.69 33.94 7.78
CA ARG A 242 31.80 34.78 7.30
C ARG A 242 33.02 34.67 8.22
N GLU A 243 32.81 34.78 9.53
CA GLU A 243 33.90 34.77 10.52
C GLU A 243 34.41 33.36 10.84
N ARG A 244 33.52 32.36 10.89
CA ARG A 244 33.87 31.02 11.38
C ARG A 244 34.28 30.05 10.29
N PHE A 245 33.72 30.20 9.09
CA PHE A 245 33.91 29.25 8.00
C PHE A 245 34.51 29.87 6.76
N ASP A 246 34.74 31.18 6.75
CA ASP A 246 35.16 31.95 5.56
C ASP A 246 34.22 31.70 4.39
N ALA A 247 32.92 31.84 4.66
CA ALA A 247 31.83 31.49 3.75
C ALA A 247 30.79 32.61 3.68
N ASN A 248 30.23 32.85 2.50
CA ASN A 248 29.33 33.95 2.22
C ASN A 248 27.94 33.71 2.84
N PRO A 249 27.57 34.45 3.90
CA PRO A 249 26.30 34.28 4.56
C PRO A 249 25.12 34.69 3.69
N ASP A 250 25.29 35.42 2.59
CA ASP A 250 24.21 35.89 1.69
C ASP A 250 23.99 34.94 0.50
N TYR A 251 24.86 33.94 0.35
CA TYR A 251 24.80 32.95 -0.71
C TYR A 251 24.68 31.53 -0.12
N ILE A 252 23.46 31.18 0.31
CA ILE A 252 23.12 29.85 0.81
C ILE A 252 22.21 29.17 -0.19
N VAL A 253 22.60 27.98 -0.65
CA VAL A 253 21.74 27.02 -1.33
C VAL A 253 21.39 25.92 -0.34
N VAL A 254 20.12 25.50 -0.31
CA VAL A 254 19.68 24.38 0.52
C VAL A 254 19.59 23.12 -0.32
N GLY A 255 19.89 21.97 0.26
CA GLY A 255 19.55 20.70 -0.37
C GLY A 255 19.42 19.58 0.62
N GLY A 256 18.93 18.45 0.13
CA GLY A 256 18.74 17.26 0.95
C GLY A 256 18.16 16.12 0.16
N GLU A 257 18.05 14.98 0.83
CA GLU A 257 17.58 13.73 0.27
C GLU A 257 16.40 13.15 1.07
N SER A 258 15.40 12.57 0.40
CA SER A 258 14.26 11.92 1.07
C SER A 258 13.55 12.89 2.05
N ALA A 259 13.48 12.56 3.35
CA ALA A 259 12.99 13.49 4.38
C ALA A 259 13.76 14.83 4.44
N GLY A 260 15.06 14.84 4.12
CA GLY A 260 15.85 16.05 4.02
C GLY A 260 15.54 16.87 2.76
N GLY A 261 15.21 16.20 1.65
CA GLY A 261 14.72 16.84 0.42
C GLY A 261 13.38 17.53 0.63
N HIS A 262 12.47 16.88 1.36
CA HIS A 262 11.23 17.48 1.86
C HIS A 262 11.47 18.78 2.65
N LEU A 263 12.38 18.74 3.64
CA LEU A 263 12.71 19.91 4.46
C LEU A 263 13.40 21.01 3.64
N ALA A 264 14.31 20.64 2.73
CA ALA A 264 15.01 21.58 1.84
C ALA A 264 14.02 22.32 0.92
N SER A 265 13.06 21.58 0.34
CA SER A 265 11.98 22.14 -0.46
C SER A 265 11.11 23.10 0.34
N LEU A 266 10.71 22.74 1.56
CA LEU A 266 9.94 23.64 2.43
C LEU A 266 10.74 24.88 2.87
N VAL A 267 12.05 24.76 3.15
CA VAL A 267 12.90 25.92 3.44
C VAL A 267 12.87 26.91 2.27
N ALA A 268 13.06 26.42 1.05
CA ALA A 268 13.02 27.25 -0.15
C ALA A 268 11.63 27.88 -0.40
N LEU A 269 10.55 27.15 -0.09
CA LEU A 269 9.19 27.60 -0.32
C LEU A 269 8.62 28.50 0.78
N THR A 270 9.25 28.58 1.96
CA THR A 270 8.67 29.29 3.13
C THR A 270 9.54 30.42 3.68
N ALA A 271 10.51 30.94 2.92
CA ALA A 271 11.45 31.96 3.39
C ALA A 271 10.78 33.14 4.16
N GLY A 272 9.69 33.71 3.63
CA GLY A 272 8.98 34.85 4.21
C GLY A 272 8.08 34.51 5.41
N ASP A 273 7.88 33.24 5.76
CA ASP A 273 7.00 32.84 6.86
C ASP A 273 7.71 32.97 8.21
N LYS A 274 7.37 34.05 8.95
CA LYS A 274 7.89 34.33 10.29
C LYS A 274 7.35 33.38 11.37
N SER A 275 6.20 32.72 11.15
CA SER A 275 5.64 31.74 12.11
C SER A 275 6.57 30.53 12.30
N LEU A 276 7.36 30.22 11.27
CA LEU A 276 8.36 29.16 11.27
C LEU A 276 9.73 29.62 11.80
N GLN A 277 9.81 30.79 12.44
CA GLN A 277 11.07 31.38 12.92
C GLN A 277 11.01 31.84 14.39
N PRO A 278 10.44 31.05 15.32
CA PRO A 278 10.27 31.48 16.70
C PRO A 278 11.61 31.80 17.38
N GLY A 279 11.75 33.04 17.83
CA GLY A 279 12.95 33.59 18.49
C GLY A 279 14.04 34.08 17.55
N PHE A 280 13.80 34.12 16.24
CA PHE A 280 14.71 34.69 15.23
C PHE A 280 13.95 35.27 14.02
N GLU A 281 12.74 35.78 14.25
CA GLU A 281 11.77 36.27 13.25
C GLU A 281 12.30 37.41 12.37
N ASN A 282 13.36 38.09 12.82
CA ASN A 282 14.00 39.20 12.12
C ASN A 282 15.15 38.76 11.20
N VAL A 283 15.49 37.47 11.18
CA VAL A 283 16.57 36.95 10.32
C VAL A 283 16.01 36.54 8.97
N ASP A 284 16.71 36.92 7.90
CA ASP A 284 16.35 36.50 6.55
C ASP A 284 16.75 35.03 6.32
N THR A 285 15.74 34.18 6.13
CA THR A 285 15.90 32.73 5.86
C THR A 285 15.74 32.33 4.39
N SER A 286 15.76 33.28 3.46
CA SER A 286 15.76 33.01 2.02
C SER A 286 17.00 32.24 1.55
N VAL A 287 16.87 31.50 0.46
CA VAL A 287 17.97 30.71 -0.13
C VAL A 287 18.03 30.96 -1.63
N ARG A 288 19.21 30.80 -2.22
CA ARG A 288 19.47 31.09 -3.63
C ARG A 288 19.01 29.98 -4.57
N GLY A 289 18.87 28.76 -4.07
CA GLY A 289 18.47 27.59 -4.85
C GLY A 289 18.07 26.44 -3.93
N CYS A 290 17.50 25.40 -4.54
CA CYS A 290 17.17 24.15 -3.86
C CYS A 290 17.69 22.94 -4.66
N VAL A 291 18.39 22.03 -3.98
CA VAL A 291 18.77 20.72 -4.53
C VAL A 291 17.95 19.65 -3.82
N ASP A 292 16.92 19.14 -4.50
CA ASP A 292 16.04 18.10 -3.98
C ASP A 292 16.38 16.74 -4.61
N SER A 293 16.80 15.78 -3.79
CA SER A 293 17.02 14.40 -4.22
C SER A 293 15.94 13.50 -3.65
N TYR A 294 15.02 13.04 -4.50
CA TYR A 294 13.93 12.09 -4.20
C TYR A 294 13.20 12.42 -2.89
N GLY A 295 12.92 13.71 -2.68
CA GLY A 295 12.17 14.21 -1.55
C GLY A 295 10.73 13.68 -1.50
N VAL A 296 10.12 13.85 -0.33
CA VAL A 296 8.68 13.62 -0.16
C VAL A 296 7.97 14.95 -0.35
N HIS A 297 7.15 15.07 -1.40
CA HIS A 297 6.63 16.38 -1.82
C HIS A 297 5.20 16.65 -1.40
N ASP A 298 4.47 15.61 -1.01
CA ASP A 298 3.07 15.70 -0.65
C ASP A 298 2.76 14.81 0.55
N PHE A 299 2.61 15.40 1.74
CA PHE A 299 2.23 14.67 2.94
C PHE A 299 0.76 14.26 2.95
N LYS A 300 -0.11 14.89 2.15
CA LYS A 300 -1.52 14.48 2.03
C LYS A 300 -1.74 13.51 0.86
N ASP A 301 -0.71 13.26 0.06
CA ASP A 301 -0.75 12.42 -1.14
C ASP A 301 -1.95 12.70 -2.05
N ARG A 302 -2.20 13.99 -2.32
CA ARG A 302 -3.35 14.49 -3.09
C ARG A 302 -3.39 13.90 -4.50
N HIS A 303 -2.21 13.58 -5.05
CA HIS A 303 -2.03 13.00 -6.37
C HIS A 303 -2.00 11.46 -6.36
N GLY A 304 -2.13 10.83 -5.18
CA GLY A 304 -2.21 9.38 -5.03
C GLY A 304 -0.95 8.63 -5.47
N VAL A 305 0.21 9.27 -5.41
CA VAL A 305 1.50 8.69 -5.82
C VAL A 305 1.96 7.63 -4.82
N TYR A 306 1.67 7.80 -3.53
CA TYR A 306 1.90 6.79 -2.48
C TYR A 306 0.72 5.80 -2.38
N PHE A 307 -0.49 6.28 -2.69
CA PHE A 307 -1.74 5.51 -2.77
C PHE A 307 -1.68 4.39 -3.80
N TYR A 308 -0.74 4.48 -4.75
CA TYR A 308 -0.58 3.54 -5.84
C TYR A 308 0.23 2.28 -5.48
N LYS A 309 0.96 2.30 -4.35
CA LYS A 309 1.67 1.14 -3.79
C LYS A 309 1.00 0.54 -2.55
N ASP A 310 0.26 1.34 -1.77
CA ASP A 310 -0.40 0.91 -0.53
C ASP A 310 -1.90 1.25 -0.52
N LYS A 311 -2.74 0.23 -0.28
CA LYS A 311 -4.22 0.34 -0.15
C LYS A 311 -4.68 0.91 1.19
N ASP A 312 -3.77 0.94 2.16
CA ASP A 312 -3.86 1.72 3.37
C ASP A 312 -2.93 2.90 3.19
N HIS A 313 -3.30 4.07 3.68
CA HIS A 313 -2.45 5.24 3.58
C HIS A 313 -1.25 5.13 4.55
N ILE A 314 -0.49 4.01 4.54
CA ILE A 314 0.61 3.67 5.47
C ILE A 314 1.60 4.82 5.52
N PHE A 315 1.92 5.39 4.35
CA PHE A 315 2.72 6.59 4.24
C PHE A 315 2.10 7.77 5.03
N VAL A 316 0.87 8.20 4.73
CA VAL A 316 0.18 9.28 5.46
C VAL A 316 0.02 8.93 6.94
N ARG A 317 -0.19 7.67 7.30
CA ARG A 317 -0.35 7.25 8.70
C ARG A 317 0.98 7.26 9.46
N PHE A 318 2.07 6.90 8.79
CA PHE A 318 3.43 7.05 9.29
C PHE A 318 3.74 8.53 9.56
N ILE A 319 3.42 9.40 8.58
CA ILE A 319 3.52 10.84 8.73
C ILE A 319 2.64 11.31 9.90
N GLU A 320 1.39 10.85 9.99
CA GLU A 320 0.45 11.24 11.05
C GLU A 320 0.96 10.89 12.43
N LEU A 321 1.46 9.67 12.63
CA LEU A 321 1.77 9.16 13.96
C LEU A 321 3.14 9.57 14.46
N LEU A 322 4.14 9.62 13.57
CA LEU A 322 5.52 9.85 13.96
C LEU A 322 5.91 11.31 13.73
N VAL A 323 5.56 11.84 12.56
CA VAL A 323 6.05 13.13 12.08
C VAL A 323 5.13 14.27 12.51
N MET A 324 3.90 14.33 12.00
CA MET A 324 2.92 15.37 12.31
C MET A 324 2.35 15.26 13.73
N GLN A 325 2.17 14.03 14.22
CA GLN A 325 1.54 13.70 15.52
C GLN A 325 0.13 14.29 15.72
N LYS A 326 -0.49 14.74 14.62
CA LYS A 326 -1.82 15.35 14.54
C LYS A 326 -2.53 14.71 13.36
N LYS A 327 -3.82 14.39 13.50
CA LYS A 327 -4.57 13.82 12.40
C LYS A 327 -4.77 14.84 11.29
N MET A 328 -4.72 14.37 10.04
CA MET A 328 -4.97 15.22 8.88
C MET A 328 -6.36 15.87 8.94
N SER A 329 -7.38 15.13 9.39
CA SER A 329 -8.75 15.65 9.54
C SER A 329 -8.92 16.72 10.62
N GLU A 330 -8.00 16.80 11.59
CA GLU A 330 -8.06 17.75 12.71
C GLU A 330 -7.20 18.99 12.45
N ALA A 331 -6.25 18.92 11.52
CA ALA A 331 -5.25 19.95 11.28
C ALA A 331 -4.90 20.05 9.79
N ASP A 332 -5.91 20.09 8.91
CA ASP A 332 -5.73 20.05 7.46
C ASP A 332 -4.76 21.12 6.96
N ASP A 333 -4.88 22.36 7.47
CA ASP A 333 -3.99 23.47 7.16
C ASP A 333 -2.53 23.17 7.55
N ALA A 334 -2.30 22.50 8.67
CA ALA A 334 -0.94 22.14 9.10
C ALA A 334 -0.33 21.07 8.18
N TRP A 335 -1.14 20.15 7.68
CA TRP A 335 -0.74 19.15 6.69
C TRP A 335 -0.53 19.75 5.30
N GLU A 336 -1.32 20.77 4.96
CA GLU A 336 -1.14 21.61 3.78
C GLU A 336 0.23 22.31 3.83
N GLN A 337 0.51 23.00 4.93
CA GLN A 337 1.78 23.70 5.17
C GLN A 337 2.98 22.74 5.25
N ALA A 338 2.76 21.49 5.66
CA ALA A 338 3.79 20.46 5.68
C ALA A 338 4.06 19.81 4.29
N SER A 339 3.27 20.13 3.26
CA SER A 339 3.44 19.57 1.90
C SER A 339 4.08 20.60 0.96
N PRO A 340 5.29 20.39 0.41
CA PRO A 340 5.86 21.26 -0.62
C PRO A 340 4.90 21.62 -1.75
N VAL A 341 4.13 20.67 -2.29
CA VAL A 341 3.13 20.94 -3.34
C VAL A 341 2.03 21.91 -2.90
N GLY A 342 1.70 21.95 -1.61
CA GLY A 342 0.68 22.85 -1.05
C GLY A 342 1.06 24.33 -1.19
N TRP A 343 2.35 24.63 -1.22
CA TRP A 343 2.89 25.98 -1.39
C TRP A 343 2.95 26.45 -2.85
N LEU A 344 2.65 25.56 -3.80
CA LEU A 344 2.62 25.85 -5.24
C LEU A 344 1.19 25.99 -5.78
N ARG A 345 0.17 25.93 -4.91
CA ARG A 345 -1.24 26.04 -5.29
C ARG A 345 -1.61 27.45 -5.76
N GLU A 346 -2.64 27.53 -6.60
CA GLU A 346 -3.17 28.78 -7.15
C GLU A 346 -3.52 29.80 -6.05
N GLU A 347 -4.22 29.35 -5.00
CA GLU A 347 -4.59 30.17 -3.84
C GLU A 347 -3.40 30.89 -3.20
N LYS A 348 -2.22 30.27 -3.19
CA LYS A 348 -0.98 30.83 -2.62
C LYS A 348 -0.22 31.74 -3.58
N THR A 349 -0.58 31.71 -4.87
CA THR A 349 0.08 32.50 -5.92
C THR A 349 -0.21 34.00 -5.74
N CYS A 350 -1.42 34.37 -5.32
CA CYS A 350 -1.81 35.76 -5.10
C CYS A 350 -1.33 36.34 -3.76
N GLU A 351 -1.01 35.49 -2.77
CA GLU A 351 -0.57 35.91 -1.43
C GLU A 351 0.95 36.13 -1.34
N ARG A 352 1.72 35.55 -2.27
CA ARG A 352 3.18 35.50 -2.19
C ARG A 352 3.85 36.64 -2.94
N THR A 353 4.67 37.40 -2.21
CA THR A 353 5.46 38.52 -2.73
C THR A 353 6.88 38.13 -3.13
N ASP A 354 7.43 37.07 -2.54
CA ASP A 354 8.84 36.69 -2.70
C ASP A 354 9.03 35.65 -3.81
N PRO A 355 10.04 35.80 -4.69
CA PRO A 355 10.31 34.85 -5.75
C PRO A 355 10.75 33.49 -5.21
N ILE A 356 10.22 32.41 -5.78
CA ILE A 356 10.70 31.05 -5.48
C ILE A 356 12.10 30.89 -6.11
N PRO A 357 13.12 30.39 -5.38
CA PRO A 357 14.45 30.18 -5.97
C PRO A 357 14.45 29.00 -6.95
N PRO A 358 15.45 28.87 -7.85
CA PRO A 358 15.54 27.74 -8.79
C PRO A 358 15.75 26.38 -8.10
N PHE A 359 15.14 25.33 -8.62
CA PHE A 359 15.23 23.96 -8.12
C PHE A 359 15.97 23.06 -9.11
N ILE A 360 16.81 22.16 -8.58
CA ILE A 360 17.17 20.93 -9.28
C ILE A 360 16.57 19.75 -8.49
N VAL A 361 15.67 19.02 -9.14
CA VAL A 361 14.98 17.86 -8.57
C VAL A 361 15.51 16.61 -9.25
N SER A 362 15.86 15.58 -8.49
CA SER A 362 16.41 14.34 -9.06
C SER A 362 15.82 13.11 -8.39
N HIS A 363 15.41 12.10 -9.17
CA HIS A 363 14.74 10.92 -8.62
C HIS A 363 15.05 9.64 -9.42
N GLY A 364 15.29 8.53 -8.70
CA GLY A 364 15.47 7.21 -9.31
C GLY A 364 14.17 6.56 -9.78
N THR A 365 14.15 6.04 -11.01
CA THR A 365 12.92 5.47 -11.61
C THR A 365 12.43 4.18 -10.95
N LEU A 366 13.29 3.50 -10.19
CA LEU A 366 12.96 2.27 -9.46
C LEU A 366 12.87 2.50 -7.95
N ASP A 367 12.72 3.75 -7.50
CA ASP A 367 12.59 4.04 -6.09
C ASP A 367 11.37 3.33 -5.47
N THR A 368 11.67 2.44 -4.51
CA THR A 368 10.67 1.61 -3.85
C THR A 368 10.11 2.26 -2.58
N LEU A 369 10.78 3.29 -2.04
CA LEU A 369 10.43 3.93 -0.76
C LEU A 369 9.65 5.23 -0.97
N VAL A 370 10.17 6.10 -1.83
CA VAL A 370 9.47 7.32 -2.26
C VAL A 370 9.16 7.10 -3.74
N PRO A 371 7.88 7.07 -4.16
CA PRO A 371 7.55 6.91 -5.57
C PRO A 371 8.15 8.04 -6.41
N PHE A 372 8.75 7.67 -7.54
CA PHE A 372 9.28 8.60 -8.54
C PHE A 372 8.28 9.70 -8.90
N ASP A 373 7.01 9.31 -9.04
CA ASP A 373 5.89 10.20 -9.37
C ASP A 373 5.71 11.35 -8.36
N SER A 374 6.14 11.21 -7.10
CA SER A 374 6.12 12.31 -6.12
C SER A 374 6.93 13.51 -6.60
N SER A 375 8.14 13.26 -7.11
CA SER A 375 9.00 14.34 -7.57
C SER A 375 8.62 14.86 -8.95
N LEU A 376 8.08 13.98 -9.82
CA LEU A 376 7.55 14.40 -11.12
C LEU A 376 6.38 15.37 -10.93
N VAL A 377 5.38 14.98 -10.13
CA VAL A 377 4.22 15.82 -9.81
C VAL A 377 4.67 17.15 -9.20
N PHE A 378 5.60 17.13 -8.25
CA PHE A 378 6.10 18.36 -7.66
C PHE A 378 6.77 19.28 -8.68
N PHE A 379 7.61 18.73 -9.56
CA PHE A 379 8.28 19.51 -10.60
C PHE A 379 7.28 20.11 -11.60
N GLU A 380 6.27 19.34 -12.03
CA GLU A 380 5.18 19.84 -12.87
C GLU A 380 4.41 20.97 -12.18
N GLN A 381 4.06 20.82 -10.90
CA GLN A 381 3.40 21.89 -10.14
C GLN A 381 4.27 23.13 -9.99
N LEU A 382 5.60 22.96 -9.88
CA LEU A 382 6.54 24.08 -9.85
C LEU A 382 6.56 24.82 -11.20
N GLN A 383 6.63 24.10 -12.32
CA GLN A 383 6.57 24.71 -13.65
C GLN A 383 5.25 25.47 -13.86
N LEU A 384 4.12 24.84 -13.54
CA LEU A 384 2.81 25.47 -13.63
C LEU A 384 2.70 26.72 -12.74
N TYR A 385 3.32 26.72 -11.56
CA TYR A 385 3.38 27.90 -10.70
C TYR A 385 4.19 29.04 -11.37
N ARG A 386 5.33 28.74 -11.99
CA ARG A 386 6.15 29.74 -12.71
C ARG A 386 5.36 30.40 -13.83
N GLU A 387 4.61 29.60 -14.60
CA GLU A 387 3.76 30.07 -15.68
C GLU A 387 2.65 31.00 -15.17
N ARG A 388 1.90 30.57 -14.14
CA ARG A 388 0.79 31.35 -13.55
C ARG A 388 1.23 32.64 -12.88
N SER A 389 2.36 32.61 -12.18
CA SER A 389 2.85 33.77 -11.41
C SER A 389 3.56 34.81 -12.26
N HIS A 390 3.90 34.47 -13.51
CA HIS A 390 4.78 35.27 -14.37
C HIS A 390 6.10 35.66 -13.68
N GLN A 391 6.54 34.89 -12.67
CA GLN A 391 7.81 35.11 -11.97
C GLN A 391 8.91 34.28 -12.65
N PRO A 392 9.75 34.88 -13.52
CA PRO A 392 10.91 34.18 -14.03
C PRO A 392 11.83 33.79 -12.85
N PRO A 393 12.51 32.64 -12.92
CA PRO A 393 13.45 32.25 -11.90
C PRO A 393 14.53 33.31 -11.65
N VAL A 394 15.02 33.38 -10.41
CA VAL A 394 16.06 34.34 -10.01
C VAL A 394 17.28 34.21 -10.94
N GLY A 395 17.67 35.31 -11.58
CA GLY A 395 18.79 35.34 -12.54
C GLY A 395 18.57 34.56 -13.84
N GLY A 396 17.32 34.18 -14.16
CA GLY A 396 17.00 33.42 -15.37
C GLY A 396 17.50 31.97 -15.34
N VAL A 397 17.71 31.41 -14.15
CA VAL A 397 18.19 30.04 -13.95
C VAL A 397 17.01 29.07 -13.94
N SER A 398 16.96 28.15 -14.87
CA SER A 398 15.86 27.22 -15.06
C SER A 398 15.79 26.20 -13.93
N ASP A 399 14.58 25.79 -13.58
CA ASP A 399 14.38 24.60 -12.77
C ASP A 399 14.75 23.36 -13.62
N VAL A 400 15.36 22.35 -13.01
CA VAL A 400 15.84 21.14 -13.71
C VAL A 400 15.28 19.88 -13.06
N PHE A 401 14.76 18.95 -13.87
CA PHE A 401 14.35 17.62 -13.42
C PHE A 401 15.28 16.55 -13.99
N LEU A 402 15.91 15.78 -13.11
CA LEU A 402 16.79 14.68 -13.47
C LEU A 402 16.12 13.34 -13.15
N GLU A 403 15.60 12.70 -14.20
CA GLU A 403 15.26 11.28 -14.15
C GLU A 403 16.55 10.45 -14.09
N ILE A 404 16.65 9.53 -13.12
CA ILE A 404 17.82 8.66 -12.94
C ILE A 404 17.41 7.22 -13.26
N PRO A 405 17.58 6.73 -14.51
CA PRO A 405 17.02 5.46 -14.93
C PRO A 405 17.64 4.27 -14.22
N GLY A 406 16.79 3.38 -13.71
CA GLY A 406 17.22 2.15 -13.04
C GLY A 406 17.89 2.40 -11.68
N ALA A 407 17.71 3.58 -11.10
CA ALA A 407 18.17 3.91 -9.76
C ALA A 407 17.05 3.66 -8.74
N HIS A 408 17.44 3.12 -7.59
CA HIS A 408 16.58 2.95 -6.42
C HIS A 408 16.74 4.15 -5.46
N HIS A 409 16.02 4.13 -4.34
CA HIS A 409 16.22 5.10 -3.25
C HIS A 409 17.70 5.20 -2.87
N ALA A 410 18.17 6.37 -2.44
CA ALA A 410 19.55 6.52 -1.94
C ALA A 410 20.67 6.02 -2.90
N PHE A 411 20.44 6.08 -4.22
CA PHE A 411 21.43 5.68 -5.24
C PHE A 411 22.75 6.46 -5.17
N ASN A 412 22.73 7.65 -4.55
CA ASN A 412 23.87 8.54 -4.39
C ASN A 412 24.67 8.31 -3.08
N TYR A 413 24.31 7.33 -2.25
CA TYR A 413 25.05 7.02 -1.02
C TYR A 413 26.33 6.24 -1.29
N LEU A 414 26.37 5.41 -2.33
CA LEU A 414 27.55 4.65 -2.72
C LEU A 414 28.25 5.34 -3.89
N LEU A 415 29.58 5.32 -3.88
CA LEU A 415 30.35 5.82 -5.01
C LEU A 415 30.17 4.89 -6.22
N SER A 416 29.49 5.39 -7.24
CA SER A 416 29.28 4.72 -8.53
C SER A 416 29.43 5.72 -9.68
N PRO A 417 29.59 5.26 -10.94
CA PRO A 417 29.58 6.16 -12.09
C PRO A 417 28.34 7.05 -12.16
N ARG A 418 27.17 6.48 -11.86
CA ARG A 418 25.90 7.20 -11.73
C ARG A 418 25.94 8.27 -10.64
N ALA A 419 26.40 7.95 -9.43
CA ALA A 419 26.50 8.92 -8.34
C ALA A 419 27.48 10.07 -8.64
N ILE A 420 28.55 9.80 -9.40
CA ILE A 420 29.45 10.84 -9.90
C ILE A 420 28.75 11.72 -10.94
N ALA A 421 28.08 11.12 -11.93
CA ALA A 421 27.35 11.89 -12.93
C ALA A 421 26.27 12.78 -12.30
N HIS A 422 25.50 12.26 -11.33
CA HIS A 422 24.53 13.02 -10.57
C HIS A 422 25.16 14.20 -9.81
N GLY A 423 26.21 13.96 -9.03
CA GLY A 423 26.87 15.03 -8.28
C GLY A 423 27.54 16.08 -9.19
N GLN A 424 28.05 15.68 -10.36
CA GLN A 424 28.55 16.62 -11.38
C GLN A 424 27.44 17.49 -11.97
N ALA A 425 26.24 16.94 -12.17
CA ALA A 425 25.09 17.72 -12.62
C ALA A 425 24.63 18.73 -11.56
N VAL A 426 24.57 18.30 -10.29
CA VAL A 426 24.32 19.21 -9.16
C VAL A 426 25.36 20.33 -9.12
N CYS A 427 26.65 19.99 -9.24
CA CYS A 427 27.72 20.99 -9.29
C CYS A 427 27.56 21.95 -10.48
N ALA A 428 27.21 21.46 -11.67
CA ALA A 428 27.01 22.29 -12.84
C ALA A 428 25.82 23.25 -12.68
N PHE A 429 24.73 22.79 -12.06
CA PHE A 429 23.59 23.62 -11.68
C PHE A 429 24.01 24.69 -10.65
N LEU A 430 24.72 24.30 -9.59
CA LEU A 430 25.21 25.22 -8.56
C LEU A 430 26.15 26.29 -9.13
N ASP A 431 27.09 25.90 -9.98
CA ASP A 431 28.03 26.81 -10.63
C ASP A 431 27.28 27.79 -11.56
N ASN A 432 26.33 27.31 -12.36
CA ASN A 432 25.49 28.16 -13.21
C ASN A 432 24.66 29.15 -12.39
N LEU A 433 24.01 28.66 -11.33
CA LEU A 433 23.24 29.47 -10.39
C LEU A 433 24.12 30.56 -9.76
N TYR A 434 25.32 30.21 -9.29
CA TYR A 434 26.27 31.16 -8.71
C TYR A 434 26.71 32.22 -9.72
N GLN A 435 27.10 31.82 -10.93
CA GLN A 435 27.53 32.79 -11.93
C GLN A 435 26.43 33.77 -12.34
N LYS A 436 25.17 33.31 -12.41
CA LYS A 436 24.04 34.16 -12.81
C LYS A 436 23.45 35.01 -11.69
N THR A 437 23.65 34.63 -10.42
CA THR A 437 22.94 35.26 -9.30
C THR A 437 23.82 35.88 -8.22
N LYS A 438 25.14 35.67 -8.23
CA LYS A 438 26.07 36.23 -7.21
C LYS A 438 25.97 37.75 -7.04
N ASP A 439 25.66 38.47 -8.11
CA ASP A 439 25.57 39.94 -8.12
C ASP A 439 24.13 40.45 -7.89
N ILE A 440 23.15 39.54 -7.77
CA ILE A 440 21.75 39.89 -7.52
C ILE A 440 21.54 40.04 -6.01
N PRO A 441 20.98 41.16 -5.49
CA PRO A 441 20.64 41.30 -4.08
C PRO A 441 19.62 40.26 -3.62
N LEU A 442 19.66 39.88 -2.34
CA LEU A 442 18.79 38.82 -1.81
C LEU A 442 17.28 39.20 -1.77
N GLN A 443 16.93 40.49 -1.73
CA GLN A 443 15.55 40.99 -1.73
C GLN A 443 15.23 41.75 -3.03
N LEU A 444 14.14 41.39 -3.70
CA LEU A 444 13.55 42.11 -4.85
C LEU A 444 12.13 42.59 -4.51
N PRO A 445 11.68 43.79 -4.96
CA PRO A 445 10.36 44.32 -4.66
C PRO A 445 9.23 43.59 -5.41
N ALA A 446 8.13 43.34 -4.70
CA ALA A 446 7.00 42.53 -5.17
C ALA A 446 6.14 43.25 -6.23
N THR A 447 5.74 42.52 -7.28
CA THR A 447 4.73 42.96 -8.26
C THR A 447 3.60 41.93 -8.29
N PRO A 448 2.31 42.31 -8.27
CA PRO A 448 1.20 41.34 -8.21
C PRO A 448 0.77 40.91 -9.62
N ALA A 449 0.54 39.61 -9.82
CA ALA A 449 0.02 39.03 -11.06
C ALA A 449 -1.36 38.36 -10.86
N LEU A 450 -2.25 38.56 -11.83
CA LEU A 450 -3.65 38.12 -11.90
C LEU A 450 -3.76 36.70 -12.51
N CYS A 451 -4.65 35.86 -11.96
CA CYS A 451 -4.97 34.51 -12.43
C CYS A 451 -6.22 34.45 -13.31
N GLN A 452 -6.21 33.53 -14.29
CA GLN A 452 -7.39 32.85 -14.83
C GLN A 452 -6.99 31.44 -15.33
N ALA A 453 -7.83 30.45 -15.03
CA ALA A 453 -7.58 28.99 -15.14
C ALA A 453 -8.19 28.35 -16.41
N ASP A 454 -7.73 27.15 -16.80
CA ASP A 454 -8.58 25.92 -16.88
C ASP A 454 -7.87 24.62 -17.35
N GLU A 455 -8.33 23.51 -16.73
CA GLU A 455 -8.49 22.08 -17.14
C GLU A 455 -7.34 21.12 -17.60
N LEU A 456 -7.20 20.01 -16.83
CA LEU A 456 -7.46 18.57 -17.16
C LEU A 456 -6.40 17.54 -16.68
N MET A 457 -6.87 16.54 -15.91
CA MET A 457 -6.12 15.37 -15.40
C MET A 457 -7.00 14.12 -15.46
N VAL A 458 -6.65 13.12 -16.28
CA VAL A 458 -7.22 11.75 -16.22
C VAL A 458 -6.21 10.72 -16.75
N ALA A 459 -5.66 9.86 -15.87
CA ALA A 459 -5.45 8.41 -16.13
C ALA A 459 -4.52 7.75 -15.08
N ALA A 460 -5.07 7.23 -13.98
CA ALA A 460 -4.33 6.30 -13.12
C ALA A 460 -5.33 5.44 -12.30
N ARG A 461 -5.60 4.18 -12.70
CA ARG A 461 -6.32 3.21 -11.83
C ARG A 461 -5.86 1.72 -11.80
N ALA A 462 -4.57 1.38 -11.70
CA ALA A 462 -4.11 -0.04 -11.86
C ALA A 462 -3.21 -0.72 -10.77
N ASN A 463 -2.53 -0.05 -9.83
CA ASN A 463 -1.37 -0.70 -9.17
C ASN A 463 -1.58 -1.39 -7.81
N ASN A 464 -2.71 -1.20 -7.13
CA ASN A 464 -2.91 -1.75 -5.78
C ASN A 464 -3.29 -3.26 -5.73
N PHE A 465 -3.22 -3.97 -6.85
CA PHE A 465 -3.51 -5.42 -6.92
C PHE A 465 -2.26 -6.30 -6.76
N LEU A 466 -1.09 -5.81 -7.17
CA LEU A 466 0.10 -6.65 -7.32
C LEU A 466 0.77 -7.07 -5.99
N GLY A 467 0.75 -6.21 -4.96
CA GLY A 467 1.42 -6.50 -3.68
C GLY A 467 0.80 -7.65 -2.88
N MET A 468 -0.54 -7.75 -2.87
CA MET A 468 -1.25 -8.86 -2.23
C MET A 468 -1.18 -10.15 -3.05
N VAL A 469 -1.14 -10.05 -4.38
CA VAL A 469 -0.91 -11.23 -5.23
C VAL A 469 0.46 -11.85 -4.95
N ALA A 470 1.48 -11.03 -4.63
CA ALA A 470 2.84 -11.50 -4.40
C ALA A 470 2.97 -12.43 -3.17
N SER A 471 2.23 -12.21 -2.08
CA SER A 471 2.26 -13.07 -0.88
C SER A 471 1.51 -14.39 -1.06
N LEU A 472 0.60 -14.47 -2.03
CA LEU A 472 -0.12 -15.70 -2.41
C LEU A 472 0.69 -16.62 -3.33
N LEU A 473 1.71 -16.09 -4.03
CA LEU A 473 2.48 -16.86 -5.03
C LEU A 473 3.13 -18.13 -4.43
N PRO A 474 3.79 -18.11 -3.26
CA PRO A 474 4.49 -19.29 -2.76
C PRO A 474 3.54 -20.40 -2.29
N THR A 475 2.36 -20.05 -1.74
CA THR A 475 1.41 -20.99 -1.13
C THR A 475 0.38 -21.50 -2.14
N GLU A 476 -0.24 -20.60 -2.92
CA GLU A 476 -1.33 -20.92 -3.85
C GLU A 476 -0.85 -21.31 -5.25
N LEU A 477 0.36 -20.91 -5.66
CA LEU A 477 1.01 -21.35 -6.92
C LEU A 477 2.20 -22.29 -6.68
N SER A 478 2.28 -22.90 -5.50
CA SER A 478 3.32 -23.87 -5.12
C SER A 478 3.50 -24.97 -6.16
N HIS A 479 2.43 -25.42 -6.84
CA HIS A 479 2.49 -26.39 -7.94
C HIS A 479 3.18 -25.88 -9.20
N LYS A 480 2.92 -24.62 -9.60
CA LYS A 480 3.61 -24.01 -10.76
C LYS A 480 5.09 -23.81 -10.46
N LEU A 481 5.41 -23.36 -9.24
CA LEU A 481 6.78 -23.18 -8.77
C LEU A 481 7.52 -24.51 -8.59
N ALA A 482 6.86 -25.55 -8.05
CA ALA A 482 7.41 -26.89 -7.88
C ALA A 482 7.63 -27.58 -9.23
N ALA A 483 6.70 -27.45 -10.19
CA ALA A 483 6.87 -28.00 -11.54
C ALA A 483 8.06 -27.34 -12.25
N ALA A 484 8.18 -26.01 -12.17
CA ALA A 484 9.34 -25.29 -12.67
C ALA A 484 10.64 -25.77 -12.01
N ASN A 485 10.68 -25.87 -10.68
CA ASN A 485 11.86 -26.35 -9.95
C ASN A 485 12.18 -27.84 -10.18
N ALA A 486 11.18 -28.71 -10.33
CA ALA A 486 11.38 -30.13 -10.61
C ALA A 486 11.87 -30.36 -12.05
N CYS A 487 11.44 -29.54 -13.01
CA CYS A 487 12.03 -29.53 -14.35
C CYS A 487 13.51 -29.14 -14.28
N VAL A 488 13.84 -28.13 -13.47
CA VAL A 488 15.23 -27.71 -13.22
C VAL A 488 16.03 -28.82 -12.51
N VAL A 489 15.53 -29.45 -11.46
CA VAL A 489 16.23 -30.50 -10.69
C VAL A 489 16.30 -31.83 -11.44
N GLY A 490 15.26 -32.23 -12.15
CA GLY A 490 15.27 -33.41 -13.01
C GLY A 490 16.26 -33.26 -14.17
N PHE A 491 16.38 -32.05 -14.72
CA PHE A 491 17.44 -31.71 -15.63
C PHE A 491 18.82 -31.85 -14.97
N LEU A 492 19.02 -31.34 -13.75
CA LEU A 492 20.25 -31.48 -12.94
C LEU A 492 20.66 -32.93 -12.62
N LEU A 493 19.71 -33.79 -12.24
CA LEU A 493 19.95 -35.20 -11.86
C LEU A 493 20.19 -36.11 -13.07
N LYS A 494 19.43 -35.93 -14.16
CA LYS A 494 19.45 -36.81 -15.35
C LYS A 494 20.83 -36.94 -15.99
N LYS A 495 21.72 -35.99 -15.75
CA LYS A 495 23.04 -36.00 -16.38
C LYS A 495 24.21 -36.00 -15.39
N LYS A 496 24.04 -36.70 -14.24
CA LYS A 496 25.12 -37.21 -13.36
C LYS A 496 26.20 -36.17 -13.01
N MET A 497 25.74 -34.99 -12.63
CA MET A 497 26.50 -33.89 -12.04
C MET A 497 27.29 -34.31 -10.79
N PRO A 498 28.60 -34.00 -10.65
CA PRO A 498 29.30 -34.14 -9.37
C PRO A 498 28.97 -32.97 -8.43
N ILE A 499 27.68 -32.66 -8.24
CA ILE A 499 27.21 -31.64 -7.27
C ILE A 499 27.33 -32.18 -5.84
N PHE A 500 27.23 -33.48 -5.62
CA PHE A 500 27.16 -34.06 -4.28
C PHE A 500 28.53 -34.50 -3.72
N SER A 501 29.63 -34.30 -4.43
CA SER A 501 30.97 -34.77 -4.03
C SER A 501 31.79 -33.77 -3.21
N TRP A 502 31.29 -32.53 -3.03
CA TRP A 502 31.93 -31.48 -2.24
C TRP A 502 30.91 -30.86 -1.26
N TRP A 503 31.38 -30.45 -0.09
CA TRP A 503 30.53 -29.94 1.02
C TRP A 503 29.60 -28.77 0.60
N SER A 504 30.02 -27.90 -0.31
CA SER A 504 29.22 -26.77 -0.80
C SER A 504 28.06 -27.18 -1.73
N GLY A 505 28.22 -28.23 -2.52
CA GLY A 505 27.15 -28.76 -3.36
C GLY A 505 26.21 -29.70 -2.60
N ALA A 506 26.70 -30.36 -1.53
CA ALA A 506 25.83 -30.95 -0.52
C ALA A 506 24.96 -29.88 0.16
N ILE A 507 25.52 -28.71 0.52
CA ILE A 507 24.74 -27.59 1.10
C ILE A 507 23.75 -27.01 0.09
N ALA A 508 24.14 -26.76 -1.17
CA ALA A 508 23.22 -26.25 -2.19
C ALA A 508 22.11 -27.29 -2.53
N GLY A 509 22.47 -28.57 -2.58
CA GLY A 509 21.53 -29.68 -2.70
C GLY A 509 20.59 -29.77 -1.50
N LEU A 510 21.08 -29.58 -0.27
CA LEU A 510 20.27 -29.51 0.94
C LEU A 510 19.32 -28.31 0.94
N VAL A 511 19.79 -27.14 0.50
CA VAL A 511 18.96 -25.93 0.36
C VAL A 511 17.89 -26.12 -0.71
N GLN A 512 18.23 -26.72 -1.86
CA GLN A 512 17.24 -27.00 -2.91
C GLN A 512 16.28 -28.12 -2.52
N CYS A 513 16.74 -29.16 -1.83
CA CYS A 513 15.88 -30.16 -1.23
C CYS A 513 14.98 -29.52 -0.17
N ALA A 514 15.44 -28.54 0.61
CA ALA A 514 14.62 -27.82 1.56
C ALA A 514 13.58 -26.93 0.86
N VAL A 515 13.94 -26.22 -0.22
CA VAL A 515 13.02 -25.41 -1.03
C VAL A 515 11.98 -26.29 -1.71
N LEU A 516 12.39 -27.38 -2.36
CA LEU A 516 11.48 -28.35 -2.98
C LEU A 516 10.63 -29.07 -1.94
N ALA A 517 11.18 -29.43 -0.78
CA ALA A 517 10.42 -30.01 0.32
C ALA A 517 9.37 -29.02 0.84
N ASN A 518 9.70 -27.74 0.97
CA ASN A 518 8.76 -26.70 1.36
C ASN A 518 7.67 -26.50 0.30
N LEU A 519 8.03 -26.36 -0.99
CA LEU A 519 7.07 -26.24 -2.09
C LEU A 519 6.18 -27.49 -2.22
N ALA A 520 6.75 -28.69 -2.08
CA ALA A 520 5.99 -29.94 -2.10
C ALA A 520 5.10 -30.07 -0.87
N THR A 521 5.54 -29.59 0.30
CA THR A 521 4.73 -29.54 1.51
C THR A 521 3.56 -28.58 1.33
N TRP A 522 3.79 -27.37 0.82
CA TRP A 522 2.72 -26.41 0.51
C TRP A 522 1.78 -26.92 -0.57
N TYR A 523 2.29 -27.58 -1.61
CA TYR A 523 1.44 -28.17 -2.63
C TYR A 523 0.61 -29.34 -2.08
N ARG A 524 1.20 -30.23 -1.27
CA ARG A 524 0.44 -31.27 -0.56
C ARG A 524 -0.62 -30.68 0.35
N GLN A 525 -0.32 -29.60 1.06
CA GLN A 525 -1.29 -28.88 1.88
C GLN A 525 -2.42 -28.23 1.04
N ASN A 526 -2.10 -27.74 -0.16
CA ASN A 526 -3.08 -27.22 -1.10
C ASN A 526 -4.02 -28.35 -1.57
N LEU A 527 -3.45 -29.49 -1.96
CA LEU A 527 -4.22 -30.67 -2.38
C LEU A 527 -5.05 -31.29 -1.25
N SER A 528 -4.51 -31.35 -0.02
CA SER A 528 -5.20 -31.94 1.12
C SER A 528 -6.33 -31.08 1.67
N SER A 529 -6.45 -29.82 1.20
CA SER A 529 -7.52 -28.92 1.61
C SER A 529 -8.90 -29.48 1.25
N LYS A 530 -9.01 -30.28 0.17
CA LYS A 530 -10.28 -30.94 -0.21
C LYS A 530 -10.74 -31.94 0.84
N GLU A 531 -9.85 -32.74 1.44
CA GLU A 531 -10.23 -33.68 2.51
C GLU A 531 -10.70 -32.93 3.76
N VAL A 532 -10.09 -31.78 4.05
CA VAL A 532 -10.52 -30.93 5.16
C VAL A 532 -11.92 -30.37 4.92
N MET A 533 -12.18 -29.86 3.72
CA MET A 533 -13.51 -29.35 3.33
C MET A 533 -14.55 -30.47 3.36
N ARG A 534 -14.23 -31.66 2.81
CA ARG A 534 -15.10 -32.84 2.88
C ARG A 534 -15.44 -33.24 4.31
N LYS A 535 -14.46 -33.22 5.21
CA LYS A 535 -14.68 -33.55 6.63
C LYS A 535 -15.55 -32.50 7.33
N ALA A 536 -15.32 -31.22 7.06
CA ALA A 536 -16.12 -30.13 7.62
C ALA A 536 -17.58 -30.20 7.17
N LEU A 537 -17.84 -30.60 5.92
CA LEU A 537 -19.19 -30.79 5.39
C LEU A 537 -19.76 -32.18 5.71
N ALA A 538 -18.95 -33.16 6.13
CA ALA A 538 -19.45 -34.48 6.53
C ALA A 538 -20.20 -34.45 7.86
N SER A 539 -19.93 -33.46 8.72
CA SER A 539 -20.68 -33.24 9.95
C SER A 539 -21.97 -32.44 9.73
N SER A 540 -22.28 -32.02 8.50
CA SER A 540 -23.52 -31.36 8.17
C SER A 540 -24.50 -32.31 7.47
N ASP A 541 -25.63 -31.77 7.06
CA ASP A 541 -26.76 -32.48 6.47
C ASP A 541 -26.63 -32.70 4.94
N ILE A 542 -25.41 -32.55 4.39
CA ILE A 542 -25.07 -32.68 2.97
C ILE A 542 -24.88 -34.17 2.61
N ALA A 543 -25.39 -34.59 1.45
CA ALA A 543 -25.34 -36.00 1.06
C ALA A 543 -23.88 -36.47 0.87
N PRO A 544 -23.50 -37.66 1.39
CA PRO A 544 -22.12 -38.17 1.27
C PRO A 544 -21.60 -38.26 -0.17
N GLN A 545 -22.50 -38.43 -1.14
CA GLN A 545 -22.18 -38.46 -2.57
C GLN A 545 -21.67 -37.10 -3.07
N GLN A 546 -22.32 -35.99 -2.69
CA GLN A 546 -21.90 -34.62 -3.06
C GLN A 546 -20.53 -34.28 -2.46
N LEU A 547 -20.19 -34.82 -1.30
CA LEU A 547 -18.87 -34.61 -0.68
C LEU A 547 -17.73 -35.21 -1.51
N GLN A 548 -17.98 -36.31 -2.24
CA GLN A 548 -16.93 -36.97 -3.02
C GLN A 548 -16.44 -36.10 -4.19
N ASP A 549 -17.30 -35.23 -4.72
CA ASP A 549 -16.99 -34.34 -5.83
C ASP A 549 -16.18 -33.10 -5.41
N ILE A 550 -16.16 -32.75 -4.13
CA ILE A 550 -15.39 -31.59 -3.62
C ILE A 550 -13.90 -31.76 -3.92
N GLY A 551 -13.31 -30.86 -4.69
CA GLY A 551 -11.89 -30.89 -5.06
C GLY A 551 -11.54 -32.03 -6.01
N ARG A 552 -12.53 -32.61 -6.71
CA ARG A 552 -12.30 -33.58 -7.78
C ARG A 552 -11.62 -32.87 -8.95
N MET A 553 -10.45 -33.38 -9.33
CA MET A 553 -9.65 -32.79 -10.41
C MET A 553 -9.80 -33.61 -11.69
N THR A 554 -10.62 -33.11 -12.61
CA THR A 554 -10.68 -33.62 -13.99
C THR A 554 -9.42 -33.23 -14.76
N TRP A 555 -9.19 -33.85 -15.92
CA TRP A 555 -8.11 -33.46 -16.82
C TRP A 555 -8.18 -31.98 -17.22
N GLN A 556 -9.38 -31.45 -17.49
CA GLN A 556 -9.59 -30.03 -17.80
C GLN A 556 -9.25 -29.12 -16.62
N ARG A 557 -9.66 -29.49 -15.40
CA ARG A 557 -9.31 -28.76 -14.17
C ARG A 557 -7.80 -28.76 -13.95
N TRP A 558 -7.12 -29.87 -14.15
CA TRP A 558 -5.66 -29.93 -14.11
C TRP A 558 -5.01 -29.02 -15.15
N LEU A 559 -5.48 -29.04 -16.40
CA LEU A 559 -5.02 -28.12 -17.44
C LEU A 559 -5.21 -26.65 -17.03
N SER A 560 -6.39 -26.28 -16.50
CA SER A 560 -6.64 -24.91 -16.06
C SER A 560 -5.70 -24.44 -14.95
N VAL A 561 -5.33 -25.34 -14.05
CA VAL A 561 -4.48 -25.05 -12.89
C VAL A 561 -3.00 -24.97 -13.29
N PHE A 562 -2.55 -25.78 -14.23
CA PHE A 562 -1.14 -25.83 -14.66
C PHE A 562 -0.80 -24.88 -15.79
N LEU A 563 -1.72 -24.62 -16.73
CA LEU A 563 -1.45 -23.75 -17.86
C LEU A 563 -1.30 -22.27 -17.42
N PRO A 564 -0.39 -21.51 -18.04
CA PRO A 564 -0.19 -20.10 -17.76
C PRO A 564 -1.19 -19.22 -18.56
N LEU A 565 -2.49 -19.45 -18.38
CA LEU A 565 -3.55 -18.68 -19.03
C LEU A 565 -4.14 -17.61 -18.10
N PRO A 566 -4.69 -16.50 -18.62
CA PRO A 566 -5.54 -15.60 -17.86
C PRO A 566 -6.68 -16.35 -17.15
N GLN A 567 -7.00 -16.01 -15.89
CA GLN A 567 -7.94 -16.79 -15.07
C GLN A 567 -9.31 -17.05 -15.74
N PRO A 568 -9.99 -16.07 -16.38
CA PRO A 568 -11.27 -16.35 -17.05
C PRO A 568 -11.12 -17.38 -18.18
N MET A 569 -10.02 -17.34 -18.94
CA MET A 569 -9.73 -18.34 -19.98
C MET A 569 -9.43 -19.71 -19.37
N ALA A 570 -8.59 -19.76 -18.33
CA ALA A 570 -8.27 -21.00 -17.63
C ALA A 570 -9.56 -21.65 -17.05
N LEU A 571 -10.42 -20.86 -16.42
CA LEU A 571 -11.68 -21.32 -15.87
C LEU A 571 -12.68 -21.73 -16.94
N SER A 572 -12.71 -21.07 -18.10
CA SER A 572 -13.55 -21.49 -19.24
C SER A 572 -13.18 -22.88 -19.77
N LEU A 573 -11.94 -23.36 -19.56
CA LEU A 573 -11.57 -24.76 -19.87
C LEU A 573 -12.22 -25.75 -18.88
N SER A 574 -12.31 -25.36 -17.61
CA SER A 574 -12.88 -26.19 -16.54
C SER A 574 -14.40 -26.12 -16.49
N PHE A 575 -14.97 -24.98 -16.89
CA PHE A 575 -16.38 -24.59 -16.74
C PHE A 575 -16.88 -23.95 -18.05
N PRO A 576 -16.88 -24.71 -19.16
CA PRO A 576 -17.32 -24.20 -20.44
C PRO A 576 -18.80 -23.80 -20.39
N GLY A 577 -19.17 -22.67 -21.01
CA GLY A 577 -20.56 -22.23 -21.09
C GLY A 577 -20.94 -21.15 -20.07
N VAL A 578 -20.11 -20.88 -19.06
CA VAL A 578 -20.27 -19.72 -18.18
C VAL A 578 -19.80 -18.45 -18.88
N ARG A 579 -20.60 -17.38 -18.82
CA ARG A 579 -20.21 -16.05 -19.30
C ARG A 579 -20.85 -14.95 -18.48
N LYS A 580 -20.22 -13.76 -18.48
CA LYS A 580 -20.89 -12.53 -18.08
C LYS A 580 -21.93 -12.16 -19.14
N VAL A 581 -23.20 -12.11 -18.76
CA VAL A 581 -24.30 -11.82 -19.68
C VAL A 581 -24.65 -10.34 -19.73
N ARG A 582 -24.53 -9.61 -18.61
CA ARG A 582 -24.92 -8.20 -18.53
C ARG A 582 -24.25 -7.49 -17.36
N THR A 583 -24.11 -6.18 -17.49
CA THR A 583 -23.85 -5.26 -16.37
C THR A 583 -25.08 -4.37 -16.20
N VAL A 584 -25.65 -4.31 -15.00
CA VAL A 584 -26.84 -3.49 -14.69
C VAL A 584 -26.52 -2.44 -13.64
N THR A 585 -27.21 -1.31 -13.70
CA THR A 585 -27.17 -0.31 -12.62
C THR A 585 -28.32 -0.60 -11.67
N TYR A 586 -28.01 -1.02 -10.45
CA TYR A 586 -29.03 -1.42 -9.49
C TYR A 586 -29.44 -0.26 -8.57
N ALA A 587 -28.61 0.78 -8.44
CA ALA A 587 -28.94 1.98 -7.67
C ALA A 587 -28.20 3.23 -8.17
N HIS A 588 -28.82 4.39 -7.95
CA HIS A 588 -28.24 5.72 -8.10
C HIS A 588 -28.21 6.36 -6.71
N VAL A 589 -27.03 6.73 -6.22
CA VAL A 589 -26.82 7.10 -4.81
C VAL A 589 -25.96 8.36 -4.69
N GLY A 590 -26.21 9.17 -3.66
CA GLY A 590 -25.46 10.40 -3.37
C GLY A 590 -26.35 11.64 -3.32
N LYS A 591 -26.11 12.53 -2.35
CA LYS A 591 -26.93 13.73 -2.11
C LYS A 591 -26.56 14.90 -3.04
N THR A 592 -25.27 15.05 -3.35
CA THR A 592 -24.72 16.17 -4.15
C THR A 592 -24.23 15.75 -5.53
N ARG A 593 -23.73 14.51 -5.67
CA ARG A 593 -23.31 13.90 -6.94
C ARG A 593 -23.86 12.48 -7.02
N THR A 594 -24.58 12.18 -8.09
CA THR A 594 -25.16 10.85 -8.31
C THR A 594 -24.08 9.86 -8.76
N THR A 595 -23.84 8.84 -7.93
CA THR A 595 -22.97 7.70 -8.23
C THR A 595 -23.82 6.50 -8.62
N LYS A 596 -23.44 5.81 -9.69
CA LYS A 596 -24.09 4.56 -10.13
C LYS A 596 -23.46 3.37 -9.41
N LEU A 597 -24.29 2.52 -8.82
CA LEU A 597 -23.86 1.22 -8.31
C LEU A 597 -24.20 0.14 -9.32
N LEU A 598 -23.20 -0.64 -9.72
CA LEU A 598 -23.29 -1.60 -10.81
C LEU A 598 -23.23 -3.04 -10.31
N MET A 599 -23.83 -3.94 -11.09
CA MET A 599 -23.87 -5.38 -10.85
C MET A 599 -23.52 -6.12 -12.14
N ASP A 600 -22.55 -7.03 -12.09
CA ASP A 600 -22.21 -7.94 -13.18
C ASP A 600 -22.92 -9.28 -12.97
N VAL A 601 -23.68 -9.72 -13.99
CA VAL A 601 -24.49 -10.94 -13.94
C VAL A 601 -23.81 -12.03 -14.77
N TYR A 602 -23.57 -13.18 -14.16
CA TYR A 602 -22.97 -14.37 -14.78
C TYR A 602 -24.01 -15.49 -14.84
N LYS A 603 -24.08 -16.16 -15.99
CA LYS A 603 -25.02 -17.24 -16.27
C LYS A 603 -24.31 -18.34 -17.08
N HIS A 604 -24.66 -19.59 -16.82
CA HIS A 604 -24.28 -20.70 -17.69
C HIS A 604 -25.27 -20.83 -18.83
N ARG A 605 -24.83 -21.22 -20.04
CA ARG A 605 -25.71 -21.34 -21.21
C ARG A 605 -26.90 -22.29 -20.98
N ASP A 606 -26.72 -23.28 -20.10
CA ASP A 606 -27.71 -24.30 -19.76
C ASP A 606 -28.39 -24.03 -18.40
N THR A 607 -28.29 -22.79 -17.87
CA THR A 607 -28.96 -22.41 -16.62
C THR A 607 -30.49 -22.57 -16.76
N PRO A 608 -31.16 -23.30 -15.84
CA PRO A 608 -32.60 -23.52 -15.90
C PRO A 608 -33.40 -22.23 -15.76
N PRO A 609 -34.67 -22.21 -16.22
CA PRO A 609 -35.55 -21.07 -16.01
C PRO A 609 -35.86 -20.89 -14.52
N ASN A 610 -36.13 -19.65 -14.11
CA ASN A 610 -36.38 -19.28 -12.72
C ASN A 610 -35.26 -19.76 -11.76
N ALA A 611 -34.00 -19.65 -12.18
CA ALA A 611 -32.84 -20.15 -11.44
C ALA A 611 -32.61 -19.38 -10.12
N PRO A 612 -32.11 -20.03 -9.06
CA PRO A 612 -31.74 -19.36 -7.81
C PRO A 612 -30.58 -18.37 -8.02
N ILE A 613 -30.48 -17.37 -7.13
CA ILE A 613 -29.53 -16.27 -7.25
C ILE A 613 -28.46 -16.37 -6.16
N PHE A 614 -27.20 -16.25 -6.57
CA PHE A 614 -26.06 -16.07 -5.67
C PHE A 614 -25.53 -14.63 -5.81
N LEU A 615 -25.82 -13.78 -4.83
CA LEU A 615 -25.33 -12.41 -4.74
C LEU A 615 -23.95 -12.39 -4.09
N TYR A 616 -22.94 -11.94 -4.81
CA TYR A 616 -21.56 -11.89 -4.34
C TYR A 616 -21.09 -10.46 -4.06
N ILE A 617 -20.54 -10.26 -2.86
CA ILE A 617 -20.00 -8.98 -2.39
C ILE A 617 -18.47 -9.08 -2.31
N HIS A 618 -17.78 -8.23 -3.06
CA HIS A 618 -16.32 -8.25 -3.08
C HIS A 618 -15.72 -7.74 -1.75
N GLY A 619 -14.55 -8.27 -1.40
CA GLY A 619 -13.76 -7.81 -0.27
C GLY A 619 -12.97 -6.54 -0.57
N GLY A 620 -11.97 -6.27 0.27
CA GLY A 620 -11.14 -5.07 0.14
C GLY A 620 -11.28 -4.07 1.28
N GLY A 621 -11.46 -4.54 2.52
CA GLY A 621 -11.44 -3.68 3.71
C GLY A 621 -12.41 -2.49 3.64
N TRP A 622 -13.54 -2.62 2.94
CA TRP A 622 -14.51 -1.54 2.70
C TRP A 622 -13.98 -0.29 1.97
N VAL A 623 -12.69 -0.24 1.61
CA VAL A 623 -12.01 0.95 1.06
C VAL A 623 -11.58 0.78 -0.40
N ILE A 624 -11.54 -0.46 -0.91
CA ILE A 624 -11.03 -0.83 -2.23
C ILE A 624 -11.86 -1.99 -2.81
N GLY A 625 -11.72 -2.22 -4.11
CA GLY A 625 -12.35 -3.34 -4.81
C GLY A 625 -13.52 -2.89 -5.69
N ASP A 626 -13.89 -3.76 -6.62
CA ASP A 626 -15.07 -3.61 -7.46
C ASP A 626 -15.49 -4.99 -8.02
N ARG A 627 -16.68 -5.06 -8.60
CA ARG A 627 -17.30 -6.28 -9.12
C ARG A 627 -16.54 -6.98 -10.25
N ARG A 628 -15.52 -6.35 -10.85
CA ARG A 628 -14.78 -6.89 -12.01
C ARG A 628 -13.70 -7.87 -11.59
N ILE A 629 -13.35 -7.92 -10.31
CA ILE A 629 -12.29 -8.78 -9.78
C ILE A 629 -12.82 -9.69 -8.66
N PRO A 630 -13.87 -10.50 -8.89
CA PRO A 630 -14.33 -11.48 -7.90
C PRO A 630 -13.39 -12.70 -7.87
N PRO A 631 -13.55 -13.60 -6.88
CA PRO A 631 -12.91 -14.91 -6.88
C PRO A 631 -13.55 -15.76 -7.98
N PHE A 632 -13.00 -15.66 -9.19
CA PHE A 632 -13.59 -16.21 -10.40
C PHE A 632 -13.86 -17.73 -10.32
N ALA A 633 -13.06 -18.49 -9.57
CA ALA A 633 -13.30 -19.93 -9.38
C ALA A 633 -14.70 -20.20 -8.80
N CYS A 634 -15.03 -19.54 -7.68
CA CYS A 634 -16.33 -19.64 -7.04
C CYS A 634 -17.46 -19.18 -7.98
N VAL A 635 -17.30 -18.02 -8.64
CA VAL A 635 -18.30 -17.48 -9.59
C VAL A 635 -18.60 -18.48 -10.71
N TYR A 636 -17.57 -19.07 -11.33
CA TYR A 636 -17.77 -20.01 -12.43
C TYR A 636 -18.35 -21.35 -11.95
N GLN A 637 -17.94 -21.83 -10.78
CA GLN A 637 -18.47 -23.07 -10.20
C GLN A 637 -19.96 -22.94 -9.87
N VAL A 638 -20.37 -21.85 -9.21
CA VAL A 638 -21.77 -21.60 -8.86
C VAL A 638 -22.62 -21.35 -10.11
N ALA A 639 -22.11 -20.62 -11.11
CA ALA A 639 -22.81 -20.47 -12.39
C ALA A 639 -23.00 -21.83 -13.10
N THR A 640 -22.00 -22.72 -13.04
CA THR A 640 -22.08 -24.08 -13.61
C THR A 640 -23.06 -24.97 -12.86
N LEU A 641 -23.29 -24.73 -11.56
CA LEU A 641 -24.36 -25.37 -10.78
C LEU A 641 -25.77 -24.98 -11.28
N GLY A 642 -25.89 -24.00 -12.19
CA GLY A 642 -27.15 -23.53 -12.73
C GLY A 642 -27.73 -22.32 -12.00
N TRP A 643 -26.94 -21.65 -11.17
CA TRP A 643 -27.35 -20.43 -10.47
C TRP A 643 -27.04 -19.18 -11.30
N ILE A 644 -27.79 -18.11 -11.04
CA ILE A 644 -27.46 -16.78 -11.53
C ILE A 644 -26.54 -16.12 -10.51
N VAL A 645 -25.31 -15.79 -10.90
CA VAL A 645 -24.34 -15.16 -10.01
C VAL A 645 -24.30 -13.65 -10.28
N CYS A 646 -24.58 -12.85 -9.27
CA CYS A 646 -24.64 -11.39 -9.33
C CYS A 646 -23.52 -10.80 -8.49
N VAL A 647 -22.52 -10.15 -9.09
CA VAL A 647 -21.41 -9.51 -8.36
C VAL A 647 -21.62 -8.00 -8.32
N ILE A 648 -21.59 -7.37 -7.15
CA ILE A 648 -21.97 -5.95 -6.98
C ILE A 648 -20.82 -5.02 -6.60
N ASP A 649 -20.90 -3.77 -7.03
CA ASP A 649 -20.15 -2.64 -6.46
C ASP A 649 -20.91 -2.08 -5.25
N TYR A 650 -20.23 -1.55 -4.22
CA TYR A 650 -20.82 -0.74 -3.14
C TYR A 650 -19.96 0.50 -2.89
N ARG A 651 -20.50 1.57 -2.27
CA ARG A 651 -19.67 2.77 -1.97
C ARG A 651 -18.61 2.44 -0.94
N LEU A 652 -17.40 2.93 -1.18
CA LEU A 652 -16.21 2.63 -0.37
C LEU A 652 -15.89 3.74 0.63
N SER A 653 -15.28 3.36 1.76
CA SER A 653 -14.67 4.27 2.71
C SER A 653 -13.36 4.85 2.14
N PRO A 654 -12.94 6.05 2.59
CA PRO A 654 -13.56 6.92 3.57
C PRO A 654 -14.67 7.83 3.00
N THR A 655 -15.01 7.72 1.71
CA THR A 655 -16.09 8.54 1.12
C THR A 655 -17.44 8.32 1.80
N VAL A 656 -17.66 7.11 2.32
CA VAL A 656 -18.82 6.78 3.16
C VAL A 656 -18.37 6.04 4.43
N ALA A 657 -19.15 6.20 5.51
CA ALA A 657 -19.01 5.42 6.72
C ALA A 657 -20.03 4.27 6.75
N PHE A 658 -19.74 3.21 7.49
CA PHE A 658 -20.73 2.20 7.87
C PHE A 658 -21.91 2.88 8.59
N PRO A 659 -23.18 2.54 8.30
CA PRO A 659 -23.66 1.35 7.57
C PRO A 659 -23.87 1.53 6.05
N THR A 660 -23.32 2.58 5.43
CA THR A 660 -23.61 2.90 4.02
C THR A 660 -23.28 1.75 3.05
N HIS A 661 -22.18 1.03 3.28
CA HIS A 661 -21.78 -0.13 2.49
C HIS A 661 -22.81 -1.26 2.53
N LEU A 662 -23.37 -1.51 3.71
CA LEU A 662 -24.42 -2.50 3.93
C LEU A 662 -25.73 -2.06 3.28
N ILE A 663 -26.11 -0.79 3.42
CA ILE A 663 -27.30 -0.21 2.77
C ILE A 663 -27.22 -0.39 1.25
N ASP A 664 -26.06 -0.07 0.65
CA ASP A 664 -25.83 -0.27 -0.78
C ASP A 664 -25.94 -1.75 -1.18
N SER A 665 -25.41 -2.66 -0.35
CA SER A 665 -25.54 -4.09 -0.60
C SER A 665 -27.01 -4.56 -0.51
N LYS A 666 -27.78 -4.06 0.47
CA LYS A 666 -29.22 -4.36 0.58
C LYS A 666 -30.04 -3.79 -0.58
N ARG A 667 -29.64 -2.66 -1.16
CA ARG A 667 -30.26 -2.13 -2.40
C ARG A 667 -30.12 -3.09 -3.57
N ALA A 668 -29.02 -3.84 -3.63
CA ALA A 668 -28.86 -4.87 -4.66
C ALA A 668 -29.89 -6.01 -4.49
N VAL A 669 -30.16 -6.44 -3.26
CA VAL A 669 -31.23 -7.41 -2.97
C VAL A 669 -32.59 -6.83 -3.38
N ALA A 670 -32.89 -5.60 -2.99
CA ALA A 670 -34.15 -4.95 -3.34
C ALA A 670 -34.34 -4.81 -4.87
N TYR A 671 -33.27 -4.50 -5.60
CA TYR A 671 -33.28 -4.50 -7.06
C TYR A 671 -33.56 -5.89 -7.63
N LEU A 672 -32.92 -6.94 -7.10
CA LEU A 672 -33.13 -8.32 -7.53
C LEU A 672 -34.55 -8.79 -7.24
N ARG A 673 -35.12 -8.46 -6.07
CA ARG A 673 -36.52 -8.77 -5.74
C ARG A 673 -37.50 -8.26 -6.79
N ARG A 674 -37.28 -7.03 -7.26
CA ARG A 674 -38.17 -6.35 -8.21
C ARG A 674 -37.96 -6.82 -9.65
N ASN A 675 -36.72 -7.10 -10.05
CA ASN A 675 -36.36 -7.19 -11.46
C ASN A 675 -35.85 -8.56 -11.92
N ALA A 676 -35.40 -9.43 -11.00
CA ALA A 676 -34.63 -10.61 -11.40
C ALA A 676 -35.42 -11.63 -12.25
N ARG A 677 -36.73 -11.75 -12.01
CA ARG A 677 -37.63 -12.62 -12.79
C ARG A 677 -37.71 -12.17 -14.25
N ALA A 678 -37.93 -10.88 -14.48
CA ALA A 678 -38.11 -10.32 -15.83
C ALA A 678 -36.77 -10.12 -16.56
N GLU A 679 -35.72 -9.70 -15.85
CA GLU A 679 -34.47 -9.30 -16.50
C GLU A 679 -33.45 -10.45 -16.66
N PHE A 680 -33.49 -11.46 -15.78
CA PHE A 680 -32.46 -12.51 -15.74
C PHE A 680 -33.00 -13.94 -15.77
N ASP A 681 -34.33 -14.11 -15.77
CA ASP A 681 -35.00 -15.41 -15.63
C ASP A 681 -34.54 -16.13 -14.35
N ALA A 682 -34.50 -15.36 -13.26
CA ALA A 682 -34.01 -15.80 -11.96
C ALA A 682 -35.11 -15.68 -10.90
N ASN A 683 -35.07 -16.53 -9.88
CA ASN A 683 -36.05 -16.56 -8.80
C ASN A 683 -35.74 -15.45 -7.77
N PRO A 684 -36.51 -14.35 -7.73
CA PRO A 684 -36.30 -13.29 -6.76
C PRO A 684 -36.50 -13.77 -5.32
N ASP A 685 -37.22 -14.87 -5.07
CA ASP A 685 -37.54 -15.36 -3.72
C ASP A 685 -36.43 -16.27 -3.16
N PHE A 686 -35.45 -16.62 -4.00
CA PHE A 686 -34.34 -17.50 -3.65
C PHE A 686 -32.99 -16.83 -3.88
N ILE A 687 -32.63 -15.92 -2.98
CA ILE A 687 -31.34 -15.21 -2.99
C ILE A 687 -30.47 -15.74 -1.85
N VAL A 688 -29.27 -16.22 -2.18
CA VAL A 688 -28.19 -16.48 -1.22
C VAL A 688 -27.14 -15.40 -1.38
N VAL A 689 -26.59 -14.89 -0.27
CA VAL A 689 -25.51 -13.89 -0.30
C VAL A 689 -24.19 -14.53 0.09
N GLY A 690 -23.11 -14.12 -0.55
CA GLY A 690 -21.76 -14.49 -0.15
C GLY A 690 -20.77 -13.36 -0.36
N GLY A 691 -19.62 -13.46 0.27
CA GLY A 691 -18.54 -12.49 0.07
C GLY A 691 -17.23 -12.94 0.68
N GLU A 692 -16.19 -12.12 0.49
CA GLU A 692 -14.89 -12.33 1.13
C GLU A 692 -14.45 -11.14 1.98
N SER A 693 -13.77 -11.38 3.10
CA SER A 693 -13.20 -10.31 3.95
C SER A 693 -14.26 -9.25 4.30
N ALA A 694 -14.08 -7.99 3.93
CA ALA A 694 -15.12 -6.95 4.08
C ALA A 694 -16.47 -7.33 3.44
N GLY A 695 -16.48 -8.00 2.29
CA GLY A 695 -17.69 -8.52 1.66
C GLY A 695 -18.30 -9.71 2.43
N GLY A 696 -17.47 -10.51 3.11
CA GLY A 696 -17.92 -11.56 4.03
C GLY A 696 -18.63 -10.99 5.26
N HIS A 697 -18.07 -9.91 5.84
CA HIS A 697 -18.74 -9.12 6.88
C HIS A 697 -20.09 -8.56 6.40
N LEU A 698 -20.14 -7.95 5.21
CA LEU A 698 -21.39 -7.39 4.67
C LEU A 698 -22.43 -8.49 4.38
N ALA A 699 -21.99 -9.65 3.90
CA ALA A 699 -22.86 -10.83 3.70
C ALA A 699 -23.43 -11.33 5.03
N SER A 700 -22.59 -11.42 6.07
CA SER A 700 -23.00 -11.78 7.43
C SER A 700 -23.98 -10.78 8.03
N MET A 701 -23.69 -9.49 7.91
CA MET A 701 -24.59 -8.42 8.34
C MET A 701 -25.93 -8.49 7.62
N MET A 702 -25.95 -8.76 6.31
CA MET A 702 -27.18 -8.89 5.53
C MET A 702 -28.06 -10.05 6.01
N GLY A 703 -27.46 -11.21 6.29
CA GLY A 703 -28.19 -12.35 6.85
C GLY A 703 -28.70 -12.14 8.27
N LEU A 704 -28.07 -11.27 9.05
CA LEU A 704 -28.41 -11.03 10.46
C LEU A 704 -29.34 -9.84 10.68
N THR A 705 -29.59 -9.02 9.66
CA THR A 705 -30.33 -7.74 9.79
C THR A 705 -31.51 -7.62 8.83
N ALA A 706 -32.09 -8.73 8.36
CA ALA A 706 -33.15 -8.71 7.35
C ALA A 706 -34.33 -7.80 7.72
N ASP A 707 -34.73 -7.78 9.00
CA ASP A 707 -35.86 -7.00 9.53
C ASP A 707 -35.49 -5.58 10.00
N ASP A 708 -34.22 -5.16 9.90
CA ASP A 708 -33.82 -3.81 10.32
C ASP A 708 -34.10 -2.78 9.21
N LYS A 709 -35.30 -2.20 9.26
CA LYS A 709 -35.77 -1.13 8.35
C LYS A 709 -34.86 0.12 8.39
N SER A 710 -34.15 0.39 9.50
CA SER A 710 -33.23 1.55 9.59
C SER A 710 -32.01 1.40 8.66
N LEU A 711 -31.73 0.17 8.22
CA LEU A 711 -30.69 -0.16 7.24
C LEU A 711 -31.23 -0.21 5.80
N GLN A 712 -32.46 0.27 5.56
CA GLN A 712 -33.14 0.24 4.25
C GLN A 712 -33.70 1.60 3.81
N PRO A 713 -32.97 2.73 3.97
CA PRO A 713 -33.52 4.04 3.66
C PRO A 713 -33.93 4.15 2.18
N GLY A 714 -35.22 4.39 1.95
CA GLY A 714 -35.87 4.53 0.64
C GLY A 714 -36.34 3.22 -0.01
N PHE A 715 -36.31 2.10 0.72
CA PHE A 715 -36.82 0.80 0.29
C PHE A 715 -37.22 -0.08 1.49
N GLU A 716 -37.79 0.56 2.51
CA GLU A 716 -38.14 -0.02 3.82
C GLU A 716 -39.13 -1.18 3.69
N ASP A 717 -40.04 -1.13 2.72
CA ASP A 717 -41.08 -2.15 2.49
C ASP A 717 -40.59 -3.39 1.73
N VAL A 718 -39.33 -3.42 1.31
CA VAL A 718 -38.79 -4.56 0.56
C VAL A 718 -38.20 -5.59 1.51
N ASP A 719 -38.63 -6.84 1.38
CA ASP A 719 -38.01 -7.98 2.06
C ASP A 719 -36.57 -8.19 1.56
N THR A 720 -35.59 -7.91 2.43
CA THR A 720 -34.16 -8.13 2.18
C THR A 720 -33.59 -9.42 2.79
N SER A 721 -34.43 -10.33 3.27
CA SER A 721 -34.02 -11.63 3.81
C SER A 721 -33.29 -12.47 2.76
N VAL A 722 -32.37 -13.33 3.20
CA VAL A 722 -31.61 -14.20 2.32
C VAL A 722 -31.76 -15.65 2.77
N ARG A 723 -31.64 -16.58 1.82
CA ARG A 723 -31.85 -18.01 2.06
C ARG A 723 -30.71 -18.65 2.85
N ALA A 724 -29.48 -18.18 2.63
CA ALA A 724 -28.26 -18.59 3.32
C ALA A 724 -27.19 -17.49 3.21
N VAL A 725 -26.11 -17.63 3.97
CA VAL A 725 -24.92 -16.77 3.92
C VAL A 725 -23.67 -17.61 3.70
N VAL A 726 -22.82 -17.20 2.75
CA VAL A 726 -21.47 -17.74 2.54
C VAL A 726 -20.45 -16.68 2.94
N ASP A 727 -19.93 -16.78 4.17
CA ASP A 727 -18.91 -15.88 4.70
C ASP A 727 -17.52 -16.51 4.51
N ASN A 728 -16.68 -15.85 3.70
CA ASN A 728 -15.28 -16.21 3.61
C ASN A 728 -14.43 -15.20 4.39
N TYR A 729 -13.97 -15.61 5.57
CA TYR A 729 -13.03 -14.90 6.43
C TYR A 729 -13.37 -13.41 6.67
N GLY A 730 -14.66 -13.12 6.89
CA GLY A 730 -15.15 -11.82 7.31
C GLY A 730 -14.71 -11.42 8.72
N VAL A 731 -14.83 -10.13 9.01
CA VAL A 731 -14.66 -9.59 10.37
C VAL A 731 -16.01 -9.68 11.09
N HIS A 732 -16.04 -10.26 12.28
CA HIS A 732 -17.29 -10.56 13.00
C HIS A 732 -17.47 -9.73 14.27
N ASP A 733 -16.39 -9.18 14.82
CA ASP A 733 -16.43 -8.29 15.97
C ASP A 733 -15.64 -6.99 15.73
N PHE A 734 -16.38 -5.89 15.52
CA PHE A 734 -15.83 -4.54 15.39
C PHE A 734 -15.45 -3.92 16.75
N THR A 735 -15.95 -4.47 17.86
CA THR A 735 -15.67 -3.98 19.22
C THR A 735 -14.41 -4.58 19.84
N ASP A 736 -13.98 -5.74 19.32
CA ASP A 736 -12.96 -6.60 19.92
C ASP A 736 -13.25 -6.89 21.41
N ARG A 737 -14.52 -7.08 21.78
CA ARG A 737 -14.95 -7.28 23.18
C ARG A 737 -14.36 -8.54 23.80
N HIS A 738 -13.99 -9.50 22.96
CA HIS A 738 -13.36 -10.76 23.36
C HIS A 738 -11.82 -10.69 23.30
N GLY A 739 -11.25 -9.53 22.94
CA GLY A 739 -9.82 -9.29 22.84
C GLY A 739 -9.11 -10.17 21.80
N ILE A 740 -9.81 -10.71 20.81
CA ILE A 740 -9.23 -11.59 19.79
C ILE A 740 -8.10 -10.87 19.05
N TYR A 741 -8.33 -9.62 18.69
CA TYR A 741 -7.35 -8.81 17.98
C TYR A 741 -6.30 -8.27 18.94
N TYR A 742 -6.72 -7.76 20.10
CA TYR A 742 -5.82 -7.30 21.16
C TYR A 742 -4.84 -8.38 21.65
N TYR A 743 -5.28 -9.60 21.93
CA TYR A 743 -4.39 -10.67 22.39
C TYR A 743 -3.46 -11.19 21.28
N ARG A 744 -3.88 -11.09 20.00
CA ARG A 744 -3.08 -11.51 18.85
C ARG A 744 -1.90 -10.57 18.60
N ASP A 745 -2.15 -9.27 18.55
CA ASP A 745 -1.15 -8.28 18.14
C ASP A 745 -0.65 -7.38 19.29
N LYS A 746 -1.23 -7.53 20.50
CA LYS A 746 -1.00 -6.68 21.68
C LYS A 746 -1.28 -5.20 21.41
N THR A 747 -2.17 -4.91 20.46
CA THR A 747 -2.60 -3.58 20.01
C THR A 747 -4.09 -3.55 19.74
N HIS A 748 -4.67 -2.35 19.56
CA HIS A 748 -6.04 -2.23 19.05
C HIS A 748 -6.02 -1.97 17.54
N GLY A 749 -5.15 -2.66 16.79
CA GLY A 749 -4.82 -2.33 15.39
C GLY A 749 -6.04 -2.34 14.46
N LEU A 750 -6.79 -3.45 14.46
CA LEU A 750 -8.03 -3.56 13.68
C LEU A 750 -9.10 -2.58 14.16
N VAL A 751 -9.31 -2.46 15.47
CA VAL A 751 -10.32 -1.53 16.03
C VAL A 751 -10.01 -0.09 15.62
N HIS A 752 -8.74 0.34 15.68
CA HIS A 752 -8.34 1.67 15.24
C HIS A 752 -8.52 1.89 13.73
N TYR A 753 -8.30 0.86 12.91
CA TYR A 753 -8.59 0.90 11.48
C TYR A 753 -10.09 1.11 11.23
N LEU A 754 -10.93 0.34 11.93
CA LEU A 754 -12.38 0.45 11.88
C LEU A 754 -12.85 1.84 12.35
N GLU A 755 -12.31 2.36 13.46
CA GLU A 755 -12.62 3.71 13.95
C GLU A 755 -12.33 4.81 12.94
N PHE A 756 -11.21 4.71 12.22
CA PHE A 756 -10.73 5.78 11.36
C PHE A 756 -11.35 5.76 9.96
N LEU A 757 -11.38 4.59 9.30
CA LEU A 757 -11.77 4.49 7.89
C LEU A 757 -13.23 4.08 7.72
N VAL A 758 -13.67 3.06 8.46
CA VAL A 758 -14.93 2.37 8.20
C VAL A 758 -16.08 3.00 8.98
N MET A 759 -15.92 3.13 10.30
CA MET A 759 -16.93 3.68 11.21
C MET A 759 -16.86 5.22 11.27
N GLN A 760 -15.67 5.81 11.05
CA GLN A 760 -15.41 7.26 11.13
C GLN A 760 -15.81 7.89 12.48
N LYS A 761 -15.80 7.07 13.53
CA LYS A 761 -16.10 7.45 14.91
C LYS A 761 -15.33 6.55 15.87
N LYS A 762 -15.08 7.05 17.07
CA LYS A 762 -14.34 6.30 18.11
C LYS A 762 -15.24 5.28 18.76
N LEU A 763 -14.71 4.08 19.03
CA LEU A 763 -15.43 3.04 19.78
C LEU A 763 -15.79 3.56 21.17
N LYS A 764 -14.85 4.29 21.81
CA LYS A 764 -15.11 4.99 23.06
C LYS A 764 -16.19 6.06 22.84
N GLY A 765 -17.35 5.89 23.47
CA GLY A 765 -18.50 6.79 23.38
C GLY A 765 -19.49 6.46 22.26
N ASN A 766 -19.16 5.52 21.36
CA ASN A 766 -20.06 5.06 20.30
C ASN A 766 -20.09 3.52 20.27
N SER A 767 -20.04 2.85 21.43
CA SER A 767 -19.94 1.39 21.51
C SER A 767 -21.08 0.72 20.75
N GLU A 768 -22.31 1.18 20.98
CA GLU A 768 -23.52 0.67 20.34
C GLU A 768 -23.43 0.66 18.81
N ASP A 769 -22.85 1.69 18.20
CA ASP A 769 -22.66 1.74 16.75
C ASP A 769 -21.71 0.66 16.23
N PHE A 770 -20.64 0.38 16.98
CA PHE A 770 -19.72 -0.71 16.65
C PHE A 770 -20.37 -2.07 16.90
N GLU A 771 -21.19 -2.21 17.95
CA GLU A 771 -21.98 -3.42 18.14
C GLU A 771 -22.97 -3.65 16.99
N ARG A 772 -23.61 -2.58 16.49
CA ARG A 772 -24.45 -2.64 15.29
C ARG A 772 -23.67 -2.96 14.02
N ALA A 773 -22.36 -2.79 14.03
CA ALA A 773 -21.48 -3.22 12.94
C ALA A 773 -20.86 -4.61 13.16
N SER A 774 -21.03 -5.22 14.33
CA SER A 774 -20.49 -6.54 14.69
C SER A 774 -21.53 -7.65 14.44
N PRO A 775 -21.36 -8.52 13.42
CA PRO A 775 -22.19 -9.72 13.26
C PRO A 775 -22.38 -10.52 14.56
N ILE A 776 -21.34 -10.68 15.37
CA ILE A 776 -21.42 -11.48 16.60
C ILE A 776 -22.41 -10.90 17.63
N ALA A 777 -22.58 -9.57 17.69
CA ALA A 777 -23.48 -8.92 18.64
C ALA A 777 -24.96 -9.21 18.33
N TYR A 778 -25.30 -9.55 17.09
CA TYR A 778 -26.67 -9.94 16.69
C TYR A 778 -27.06 -11.35 17.14
N LEU A 779 -26.13 -12.08 17.76
CA LEU A 779 -26.31 -13.41 18.34
C LEU A 779 -26.34 -13.37 19.87
N ASP A 780 -26.25 -12.19 20.48
CA ASP A 780 -26.37 -12.01 21.94
C ASP A 780 -27.83 -12.24 22.39
N ASP A 781 -28.00 -12.73 23.63
CA ASP A 781 -29.31 -13.18 24.14
C ASP A 781 -30.37 -12.05 24.14
N GLU A 782 -29.98 -10.82 24.47
CA GLU A 782 -30.91 -9.67 24.47
C GLU A 782 -31.45 -9.34 23.07
N ARG A 783 -30.59 -9.31 22.05
CA ARG A 783 -30.99 -8.98 20.68
C ARG A 783 -31.75 -10.12 20.01
N THR A 784 -31.40 -11.36 20.33
CA THR A 784 -32.09 -12.54 19.79
C THR A 784 -33.47 -12.73 20.39
N ALA A 785 -33.70 -12.33 21.64
CA ALA A 785 -35.03 -12.37 22.28
C ALA A 785 -36.04 -11.43 21.61
N GLN A 786 -35.59 -10.34 20.98
CA GLN A 786 -36.44 -9.35 20.31
C GLN A 786 -36.57 -9.60 18.80
N ARG A 787 -35.90 -10.62 18.28
CA ARG A 787 -35.80 -10.90 16.84
C ARG A 787 -37.11 -11.50 16.31
N ARG A 788 -37.55 -11.00 15.15
CA ARG A 788 -38.78 -11.45 14.46
C ARG A 788 -38.51 -12.26 13.19
N ASP A 789 -37.27 -12.22 12.68
CA ASP A 789 -36.80 -12.94 11.51
C ASP A 789 -35.99 -14.20 11.86
N LEU A 790 -36.00 -15.17 10.96
CA LEU A 790 -35.14 -16.35 11.05
C LEU A 790 -33.72 -16.04 10.60
N ILE A 791 -32.73 -16.34 11.45
CA ILE A 791 -31.32 -16.33 11.04
C ILE A 791 -31.10 -17.46 10.01
N PRO A 792 -30.71 -17.15 8.77
CA PRO A 792 -30.50 -18.15 7.72
C PRO A 792 -29.28 -19.04 8.04
N PRO A 793 -29.10 -20.19 7.38
CA PRO A 793 -27.91 -21.02 7.56
C PRO A 793 -26.65 -20.32 7.05
N PHE A 794 -25.54 -20.47 7.78
CA PHE A 794 -24.24 -19.92 7.44
C PHE A 794 -23.26 -21.01 7.01
N MET A 795 -22.52 -20.77 5.94
CA MET A 795 -21.24 -21.43 5.67
C MET A 795 -20.13 -20.41 5.91
N VAL A 796 -19.36 -20.62 6.99
CA VAL A 796 -18.21 -19.79 7.34
C VAL A 796 -16.93 -20.53 6.97
N THR A 797 -16.09 -19.93 6.13
CA THR A 797 -14.79 -20.51 5.76
C THR A 797 -13.65 -19.59 6.16
N HIS A 798 -12.64 -20.11 6.86
CA HIS A 798 -11.49 -19.29 7.28
C HIS A 798 -10.17 -20.07 7.27
N GLY A 799 -9.12 -19.43 6.74
CA GLY A 799 -7.76 -19.95 6.73
C GLY A 799 -7.03 -19.81 8.08
N THR A 800 -6.34 -20.84 8.54
CA THR A 800 -5.70 -20.78 9.89
C THR A 800 -4.45 -19.90 9.97
N HIS A 801 -3.92 -19.44 8.83
CA HIS A 801 -2.76 -18.54 8.74
C HIS A 801 -3.15 -17.20 8.12
N ASP A 802 -4.40 -16.80 8.33
CA ASP A 802 -4.86 -15.46 8.00
C ASP A 802 -4.20 -14.45 8.96
N ASN A 803 -3.30 -13.65 8.39
CA ASN A 803 -2.57 -12.61 9.11
C ASN A 803 -3.31 -11.26 9.06
N THR A 804 -4.39 -11.16 8.29
CA THR A 804 -5.21 -9.95 8.15
C THR A 804 -6.34 -10.02 9.15
N VAL A 805 -7.29 -10.93 8.96
CA VAL A 805 -8.41 -11.19 9.88
C VAL A 805 -8.05 -12.40 10.74
N SER A 806 -8.37 -12.37 12.03
CA SER A 806 -8.00 -13.48 12.91
C SER A 806 -8.93 -14.66 12.67
N PHE A 807 -8.37 -15.85 12.41
CA PHE A 807 -9.15 -17.09 12.35
C PHE A 807 -10.06 -17.28 13.58
N ASN A 808 -9.57 -16.87 14.75
CA ASN A 808 -10.31 -16.98 16.00
C ASN A 808 -11.59 -16.12 16.01
N ASP A 809 -11.66 -15.04 15.23
CA ASP A 809 -12.85 -14.18 15.14
C ASP A 809 -14.01 -14.93 14.49
N SER A 810 -13.77 -15.50 13.31
CA SER A 810 -14.80 -16.32 12.64
C SER A 810 -15.13 -17.60 13.38
N TYR A 811 -14.15 -18.20 14.07
CA TYR A 811 -14.43 -19.36 14.92
C TYR A 811 -15.34 -18.97 16.09
N LEU A 812 -15.08 -17.85 16.78
CA LEU A 812 -15.92 -17.39 17.88
C LEU A 812 -17.32 -17.02 17.40
N PHE A 813 -17.44 -16.34 16.26
CA PHE A 813 -18.73 -16.04 15.64
C PHE A 813 -19.53 -17.33 15.37
N PHE A 814 -18.90 -18.33 14.78
CA PHE A 814 -19.56 -19.61 14.50
C PHE A 814 -19.98 -20.34 15.78
N GLU A 815 -19.16 -20.32 16.83
CA GLU A 815 -19.53 -20.86 18.15
C GLU A 815 -20.76 -20.16 18.72
N HIS A 816 -20.85 -18.83 18.62
CA HIS A 816 -22.02 -18.06 19.04
C HIS A 816 -23.26 -18.43 18.21
N LEU A 817 -23.11 -18.59 16.90
CA LEU A 817 -24.20 -19.00 16.02
C LEU A 817 -24.71 -20.40 16.41
N HIS A 818 -23.79 -21.34 16.65
CA HIS A 818 -24.14 -22.69 17.07
C HIS A 818 -24.85 -22.71 18.43
N ARG A 819 -24.38 -21.92 19.40
CA ARG A 819 -25.04 -21.77 20.71
C ARG A 819 -26.43 -21.19 20.59
N TYR A 820 -26.62 -20.18 19.73
CA TYR A 820 -27.94 -19.64 19.44
C TYR A 820 -28.89 -20.74 18.93
N ARG A 821 -28.46 -21.58 17.96
CA ARG A 821 -29.28 -22.70 17.47
C ARG A 821 -29.67 -23.68 18.58
N GLN A 822 -28.75 -23.99 19.49
CA GLN A 822 -29.00 -24.92 20.60
C GLN A 822 -29.97 -24.38 21.66
N ARG A 823 -30.03 -23.04 21.83
CA ARG A 823 -30.88 -22.37 22.82
C ARG A 823 -32.32 -22.14 22.35
N LEU A 824 -32.61 -22.29 21.07
CA LEU A 824 -33.98 -22.17 20.54
C LEU A 824 -34.93 -23.11 21.29
N SER A 825 -36.12 -22.61 21.63
CA SER A 825 -37.20 -23.44 22.20
C SER A 825 -37.58 -24.57 21.23
N PRO A 826 -38.15 -25.68 21.70
CA PRO A 826 -38.56 -26.79 20.82
C PRO A 826 -39.48 -26.35 19.67
N GLU A 827 -40.38 -25.40 19.92
CA GLU A 827 -41.32 -24.86 18.94
C GLU A 827 -40.58 -24.03 17.87
N LEU A 828 -39.73 -23.10 18.30
CA LEU A 828 -38.92 -22.28 17.39
C LEU A 828 -37.92 -23.12 16.61
N ARG A 829 -37.33 -24.15 17.23
CA ARG A 829 -36.43 -25.09 16.55
C ARG A 829 -37.16 -25.85 15.45
N THR A 830 -38.35 -26.37 15.73
CA THR A 830 -39.19 -27.06 14.75
C THR A 830 -39.59 -26.12 13.61
N PHE A 831 -39.92 -24.86 13.94
CA PHE A 831 -40.22 -23.82 12.95
C PHE A 831 -39.00 -23.50 12.06
N HIS A 832 -37.82 -23.28 12.66
CA HIS A 832 -36.56 -23.09 11.94
C HIS A 832 -36.26 -24.28 11.02
N GLU A 833 -36.34 -25.51 11.52
CA GLU A 833 -36.09 -26.73 10.73
C GLU A 833 -37.04 -26.83 9.54
N LYS A 834 -38.33 -26.50 9.74
CA LYS A 834 -39.32 -26.51 8.66
C LYS A 834 -39.03 -25.44 7.60
N GLN A 835 -38.72 -24.20 8.00
CA GLN A 835 -38.56 -23.06 7.06
C GLN A 835 -37.18 -23.01 6.40
N LEU A 836 -36.15 -23.54 7.06
CA LEU A 836 -34.78 -23.64 6.54
C LEU A 836 -34.51 -25.00 5.89
N GLY A 837 -35.48 -25.91 5.88
CA GLY A 837 -35.34 -27.26 5.34
C GLY A 837 -34.37 -28.15 6.11
N GLY A 838 -34.08 -27.82 7.38
CA GLY A 838 -33.14 -28.55 8.23
C GLY A 838 -31.66 -28.35 7.87
N VAL A 839 -31.33 -27.32 7.07
CA VAL A 839 -29.95 -27.03 6.68
C VAL A 839 -29.14 -26.54 7.87
N GLN A 840 -27.98 -27.17 8.09
CA GLN A 840 -27.10 -26.85 9.21
C GLN A 840 -26.05 -25.79 8.85
N ASP A 841 -25.65 -25.01 9.87
CA ASP A 841 -24.51 -24.10 9.77
C ASP A 841 -23.20 -24.90 9.63
N VAL A 842 -22.28 -24.47 8.77
CA VAL A 842 -21.02 -25.16 8.46
C VAL A 842 -19.83 -24.25 8.72
N PHE A 843 -18.84 -24.74 9.48
CA PHE A 843 -17.54 -24.07 9.64
C PHE A 843 -16.44 -24.84 8.94
N VAL A 844 -15.86 -24.24 7.90
CA VAL A 844 -14.75 -24.81 7.14
C VAL A 844 -13.45 -24.16 7.58
N LYS A 845 -12.75 -24.83 8.48
CA LYS A 845 -11.37 -24.51 8.84
C LYS A 845 -10.45 -24.94 7.71
N VAL A 846 -9.68 -24.02 7.12
CA VAL A 846 -8.69 -24.35 6.06
C VAL A 846 -7.27 -24.22 6.62
N PRO A 847 -6.61 -25.33 7.01
CA PRO A 847 -5.26 -25.29 7.55
C PRO A 847 -4.27 -24.64 6.59
N TYR A 848 -3.40 -23.78 7.12
CA TYR A 848 -2.30 -23.13 6.39
C TYR A 848 -2.73 -22.22 5.24
N ALA A 849 -4.02 -21.91 5.13
CA ALA A 849 -4.51 -20.92 4.20
C ALA A 849 -4.35 -19.51 4.77
N SER A 850 -3.85 -18.61 3.95
CA SER A 850 -3.73 -17.17 4.22
C SER A 850 -5.01 -16.44 3.84
N HIS A 851 -5.07 -15.13 4.13
CA HIS A 851 -6.13 -14.26 3.61
C HIS A 851 -6.23 -14.40 2.09
N MET A 852 -7.43 -14.43 1.52
CA MET A 852 -7.65 -14.55 0.06
C MET A 852 -7.16 -15.86 -0.59
N PHE A 853 -7.11 -16.97 0.15
CA PHE A 853 -6.68 -18.27 -0.39
C PHE A 853 -7.52 -18.78 -1.59
N ASN A 854 -8.74 -18.29 -1.78
CA ASN A 854 -9.66 -18.67 -2.85
C ASN A 854 -9.65 -17.70 -4.05
N PHE A 855 -8.76 -16.70 -4.04
CA PHE A 855 -8.72 -15.66 -5.05
C PHE A 855 -7.91 -16.06 -6.30
N LEU A 856 -6.77 -16.74 -6.12
CA LEU A 856 -5.99 -17.29 -7.23
C LEU A 856 -6.44 -18.69 -7.60
N LEU A 857 -6.50 -19.00 -8.89
CA LEU A 857 -6.83 -20.34 -9.37
C LEU A 857 -5.80 -21.38 -8.89
N SER A 858 -6.19 -22.16 -7.88
CA SER A 858 -5.43 -23.27 -7.29
C SER A 858 -6.35 -24.47 -7.02
N PRO A 859 -5.82 -25.69 -6.80
CA PRO A 859 -6.64 -26.83 -6.38
C PRO A 859 -7.47 -26.56 -5.12
N ARG A 860 -6.91 -25.82 -4.14
CA ARG A 860 -7.61 -25.36 -2.94
C ARG A 860 -8.76 -24.42 -3.27
N ALA A 861 -8.56 -23.45 -4.16
CA ALA A 861 -9.62 -22.52 -4.57
C ALA A 861 -10.78 -23.26 -5.27
N LEU A 862 -10.46 -24.23 -6.13
CA LEU A 862 -11.47 -25.08 -6.76
C LEU A 862 -12.19 -25.98 -5.73
N ALA A 863 -11.47 -26.57 -4.79
CA ALA A 863 -12.09 -27.35 -3.72
C ALA A 863 -13.02 -26.49 -2.85
N HIS A 864 -12.63 -25.25 -2.56
CA HIS A 864 -13.46 -24.28 -1.83
C HIS A 864 -14.74 -23.95 -2.61
N GLY A 865 -14.63 -23.63 -3.90
CA GLY A 865 -15.80 -23.36 -4.72
C GLY A 865 -16.73 -24.59 -4.87
N ASP A 866 -16.19 -25.81 -4.91
CA ASP A 866 -17.02 -27.03 -4.90
C ASP A 866 -17.73 -27.20 -3.55
N ALA A 867 -17.08 -26.90 -2.43
CA ALA A 867 -17.70 -26.93 -1.11
C ALA A 867 -18.83 -25.89 -0.99
N VAL A 868 -18.62 -24.68 -1.54
CA VAL A 868 -19.69 -23.67 -1.66
C VAL A 868 -20.83 -24.20 -2.50
N CYS A 869 -20.55 -24.82 -3.66
CA CYS A 869 -21.61 -25.40 -4.50
C CYS A 869 -22.39 -26.51 -3.79
N ALA A 870 -21.72 -27.39 -3.03
CA ALA A 870 -22.38 -28.43 -2.26
C ALA A 870 -23.30 -27.85 -1.17
N PHE A 871 -22.86 -26.80 -0.48
CA PHE A 871 -23.69 -26.08 0.48
C PHE A 871 -24.89 -25.41 -0.19
N LEU A 872 -24.67 -24.70 -1.30
CA LEU A 872 -25.73 -24.02 -2.05
C LEU A 872 -26.77 -25.01 -2.61
N ASP A 873 -26.33 -26.12 -3.21
CA ASP A 873 -27.23 -27.16 -3.71
C ASP A 873 -28.07 -27.75 -2.57
N ASN A 874 -27.46 -28.05 -1.42
CA ASN A 874 -28.19 -28.52 -0.24
C ASN A 874 -29.24 -27.49 0.25
N VAL A 875 -28.86 -26.21 0.34
CA VAL A 875 -29.76 -25.11 0.68
C VAL A 875 -30.94 -25.03 -0.30
N TYR A 876 -30.67 -25.17 -1.60
CA TYR A 876 -31.70 -25.10 -2.63
C TYR A 876 -32.62 -26.31 -2.61
N GLN A 877 -32.09 -27.54 -2.59
CA GLN A 877 -32.94 -28.73 -2.61
C GLN A 877 -33.88 -28.81 -1.42
N LYS A 878 -33.42 -28.38 -0.23
CA LYS A 878 -34.23 -28.45 1.00
C LYS A 878 -35.12 -27.22 1.22
N GLY A 879 -34.76 -26.07 0.64
CA GLY A 879 -35.44 -24.80 0.90
C GLY A 879 -36.25 -24.24 -0.26
N LYS A 880 -36.17 -24.79 -1.48
CA LYS A 880 -36.78 -24.18 -2.70
C LYS A 880 -38.29 -24.01 -2.63
N ASP A 881 -38.98 -24.89 -1.91
CA ASP A 881 -40.44 -24.88 -1.80
C ASP A 881 -40.96 -24.06 -0.60
N ALA A 882 -40.06 -23.59 0.27
CA ALA A 882 -40.44 -22.74 1.40
C ALA A 882 -40.78 -21.32 0.91
N PRO A 883 -41.96 -20.76 1.27
CA PRO A 883 -42.36 -19.41 0.88
C PRO A 883 -41.42 -18.36 1.49
N LEU A 884 -41.29 -17.21 0.84
CA LEU A 884 -40.41 -16.13 1.31
C LEU A 884 -40.93 -15.55 2.63
N GLU A 885 -42.25 -15.38 2.74
CA GLU A 885 -42.96 -14.85 3.91
C GLU A 885 -42.80 -15.75 5.16
N GLY A 886 -42.48 -17.04 4.95
CA GLY A 886 -42.19 -17.99 6.03
C GLY A 886 -40.92 -17.68 6.82
N ARG A 887 -40.20 -16.61 6.47
CA ARG A 887 -38.98 -16.14 7.15
C ARG A 887 -39.25 -15.31 8.41
N PHE A 888 -40.48 -14.83 8.60
CA PHE A 888 -40.88 -14.07 9.79
C PHE A 888 -41.75 -14.94 10.71
N ILE A 889 -41.58 -14.77 12.02
CA ILE A 889 -42.30 -15.55 13.04
C ILE A 889 -43.76 -15.05 13.12
N PRO A 890 -44.78 -15.90 12.86
CA PRO A 890 -46.17 -15.46 12.70
C PRO A 890 -46.80 -14.78 13.94
N GLU A 891 -46.47 -15.23 15.15
CA GLU A 891 -47.06 -14.72 16.41
C GLU A 891 -46.60 -13.29 16.75
N LEU A 892 -45.50 -12.81 16.18
CA LEU A 892 -44.98 -11.44 16.35
C LEU A 892 -45.26 -10.53 15.13
N ALA A 893 -45.55 -11.12 13.97
CA ALA A 893 -45.91 -10.38 12.76
C ALA A 893 -47.36 -9.82 12.80
N ALA A 894 -48.25 -10.44 13.57
CA ALA A 894 -49.66 -10.04 13.67
C ALA A 894 -49.90 -8.69 14.38
N GLU A 895 -48.97 -8.24 15.23
CA GLU A 895 -49.11 -6.96 15.96
C GLU A 895 -48.99 -5.73 15.03
N GLU A 896 -48.25 -5.82 13.91
CA GLU A 896 -48.06 -4.69 12.98
C GLU A 896 -49.27 -4.45 12.08
N HIS A 897 -50.02 -5.51 11.72
CA HIS A 897 -51.29 -5.38 11.01
C HIS A 897 -52.43 -4.85 11.90
N ALA A 898 -52.35 -5.05 13.21
CA ALA A 898 -53.31 -4.48 14.15
C ALA A 898 -53.03 -2.99 14.45
N SER A 899 -51.75 -2.57 14.50
CA SER A 899 -51.41 -1.17 14.79
C SER A 899 -51.64 -0.24 13.59
N THR A 900 -51.32 -0.69 12.38
CA THR A 900 -51.53 0.09 11.14
C THR A 900 -53.01 0.31 10.80
N ALA A 901 -53.89 -0.63 11.16
CA ALA A 901 -55.34 -0.46 11.04
C ALA A 901 -55.93 0.56 12.06
N SER A 902 -55.19 0.92 13.11
CA SER A 902 -55.64 1.87 14.14
C SER A 902 -55.23 3.33 13.88
N GLU A 903 -54.26 3.57 13.00
CA GLU A 903 -53.77 4.93 12.67
C GLU A 903 -54.49 5.59 11.47
N GLU A 904 -55.26 4.85 10.67
CA GLU A 904 -56.07 5.42 9.57
C GLU A 904 -57.38 6.12 10.03
N ALA A 905 -57.64 6.21 11.34
CA ALA A 905 -58.88 6.78 11.89
C ALA A 905 -58.74 8.18 12.53
N ALA A 906 -57.72 8.97 12.19
CA ALA A 906 -57.57 10.35 12.68
C ALA A 906 -57.65 11.41 11.55
N SER A 907 -58.67 12.25 11.64
CA SER A 907 -59.05 13.35 10.72
C SER A 907 -57.98 14.43 10.48
N PRO A 908 -58.02 15.17 9.35
CA PRO A 908 -56.92 16.02 8.90
C PRO A 908 -56.88 17.38 9.62
N VAL A 909 -55.69 17.81 10.07
CA VAL A 909 -55.46 19.17 10.58
C VAL A 909 -54.77 20.04 9.52
N SER A 910 -55.37 21.22 9.34
CA SER A 910 -55.19 22.23 8.30
C SER A 910 -53.78 22.84 8.18
N ILE A 911 -53.35 23.02 6.93
CA ILE A 911 -52.20 23.83 6.51
C ILE A 911 -52.60 25.32 6.61
N SER A 912 -52.35 25.93 7.76
CA SER A 912 -52.34 27.40 7.87
C SER A 912 -51.40 27.85 9.00
N LYS A 913 -50.10 27.60 8.80
CA LYS A 913 -48.94 28.33 9.34
C LYS A 913 -47.66 27.54 9.04
N LEU A 914 -47.18 27.68 7.80
CA LEU A 914 -45.77 27.58 7.43
C LEU A 914 -45.53 28.63 6.36
#